data_AF-A0AAN8BI35-F1
#
_entry.id   AF-A0AAN8BI35-F1
#
_cell.length_a   1.000
_cell.length_b   1.000
_cell.length_c   1.000
_cell.angle_alpha   90.00
_cell.angle_beta   90.00
_cell.angle_gamma   90.00
#
_symmetry.space_group_name_H-M   'P 1'
#
loop_
_entity.id
_entity.type
_entity.pdbx_description
1 polymer ?
#
loop_
_entity_poly.entity_id
_entity_poly.type
_entity_poly.pdbx_seq_one_letter_code
_entity_poly.pdbx_strand_id
1 'polypeptide(L)'
;MTSFVTDGETRTCPSSQPSVWHVNKVRHCSIQYQHFLQTQTSARFSSQEKKKTYLQTPRRERPAKMMQCFHFMLEPAKNFTAKIKESRKRAQNEKREPLDEDQLFIVDLARDLSRVCQRSEVLEHIWNLDDTWPTPLCKVFVLQWASMLESKKRPMQTDGWPEMDDVKHPDMINEQDLLQAKAVILNWIKDLRAQPEQSVWPGEPVAKSLEDLQSAWRWGRAPNLLAAMELVFWTLIVQRPDKDTIPHQWLMWKQKTQKIGSISYIPQPVWDWISKAAVEVTLDLDTANPDLLISSDEKRMRCGYERKDIPNFHQRFDGWWCAVGMEGLGSGRHYWEAEVGERDWRLGVAKESALRKGFKSLNTDTGYLSLRLERGSELKALTVPFTSLPPYLIPEKEDVVKAIVKGDKDVFVCMPTGAGKSLCYQLPAVLAPGIALVISPLIALIQDQVDHLKSLNIPACSINSKLPAGERRLIFADLGSSSPKLKLLYITPEMVASPSFKPCLTDLCSRRLLSYLVVDEAHCVSQWGHDFRPDYLKLGKLRARMPGVPCLALTATAPKNVQEDIVLSLTLRTPLSFITPVFRSNLHYDVIFRELLPNPFVHLHAFIQQSLALDSGSKGQGCGIVYCRTRDSCESVAHQLTKLGVSAKPYHAGLKTGDRTESQNEWMQGKVLVIVATISFGMGVDKANVRFVAHWNLAKSLASYYQESGRAGRDGLPSSCRIYYSAKDKEQLNFLIRKEISRKQGKRGTVKDTDKATITDFDAMVAYCVQEA
;
A
#
# COMPACT_ATOMS: atom_id res chain seq x y z
N MET A 1 2.66 -27.60 -66.61
CA MET A 1 1.46 -27.62 -67.48
C MET A 1 0.35 -28.36 -66.74
N THR A 2 -0.87 -27.80 -66.73
CA THR A 2 -2.18 -28.48 -66.83
C THR A 2 -2.21 -30.01 -66.59
N SER A 3 -2.84 -30.58 -65.55
CA SER A 3 -4.27 -30.58 -65.09
C SER A 3 -5.02 -31.89 -65.41
N PHE A 4 -6.13 -32.09 -64.68
CA PHE A 4 -7.20 -33.13 -64.76
C PHE A 4 -7.01 -34.46 -63.95
N VAL A 5 -8.04 -35.11 -63.35
CA VAL A 5 -9.31 -34.63 -62.71
C VAL A 5 -10.07 -35.75 -61.92
N THR A 6 -10.80 -35.39 -60.83
CA THR A 6 -11.92 -36.13 -60.12
C THR A 6 -11.70 -37.57 -59.58
N ASP A 7 -12.39 -38.09 -58.56
CA ASP A 7 -13.40 -37.55 -57.60
C ASP A 7 -13.41 -38.41 -56.31
N GLY A 8 -13.98 -37.93 -55.19
CA GLY A 8 -14.24 -38.76 -53.99
C GLY A 8 -14.45 -38.00 -52.67
N GLU A 9 -15.57 -38.25 -51.98
CA GLU A 9 -16.07 -37.48 -50.83
C GLU A 9 -15.36 -37.74 -49.48
N THR A 10 -15.18 -36.70 -48.64
CA THR A 10 -15.95 -36.49 -47.38
C THR A 10 -15.36 -35.43 -46.42
N ARG A 11 -16.27 -34.62 -45.82
CA ARG A 11 -16.18 -33.87 -44.53
C ARG A 11 -14.96 -32.97 -44.25
N THR A 12 -15.21 -31.66 -44.29
CA THR A 12 -14.32 -30.62 -43.73
C THR A 12 -14.81 -30.10 -42.36
N CYS A 13 -13.90 -30.04 -41.38
CA CYS A 13 -14.06 -29.29 -40.12
C CYS A 13 -12.79 -28.46 -39.86
N PRO A 14 -12.89 -27.15 -39.57
CA PRO A 14 -11.75 -26.35 -39.15
C PRO A 14 -11.95 -25.64 -37.79
N SER A 15 -11.04 -25.85 -36.83
CA SER A 15 -10.63 -24.83 -35.84
C SER A 15 -9.50 -25.33 -34.94
N SER A 16 -8.38 -24.60 -34.88
CA SER A 16 -7.22 -24.84 -34.01
C SER A 16 -7.37 -24.19 -32.63
N GLN A 17 -6.76 -24.76 -31.57
CA GLN A 17 -6.88 -24.29 -30.18
C GLN A 17 -5.60 -24.48 -29.33
N PRO A 18 -5.04 -23.43 -28.70
CA PRO A 18 -3.89 -23.51 -27.79
C PRO A 18 -4.22 -23.46 -26.28
N SER A 19 -3.46 -24.15 -25.42
CA SER A 19 -3.67 -24.30 -23.96
C SER A 19 -2.47 -23.86 -23.07
N VAL A 20 -2.67 -23.55 -21.77
CA VAL A 20 -1.86 -22.57 -20.97
C VAL A 20 -1.55 -22.96 -19.50
N TRP A 21 -0.42 -22.60 -18.82
CA TRP A 21 -0.20 -22.41 -17.32
C TRP A 21 1.01 -23.10 -16.59
N HIS A 22 1.84 -22.40 -15.77
CA HIS A 22 3.08 -22.92 -15.09
C HIS A 22 3.39 -22.35 -13.66
N VAL A 23 4.33 -22.97 -12.88
CA VAL A 23 5.15 -22.51 -11.68
C VAL A 23 5.49 -23.70 -10.73
N ASN A 24 6.64 -23.92 -10.05
CA ASN A 24 7.67 -23.09 -9.35
C ASN A 24 9.05 -23.82 -9.25
N LYS A 25 10.08 -23.29 -8.55
CA LYS A 25 11.30 -24.01 -8.14
C LYS A 25 11.68 -23.72 -6.67
N VAL A 26 11.58 -24.71 -5.78
CA VAL A 26 12.06 -24.61 -4.38
C VAL A 26 12.86 -25.85 -3.99
N ARG A 27 14.07 -25.68 -3.45
CA ARG A 27 14.82 -26.74 -2.75
C ARG A 27 14.58 -26.63 -1.24
N HIS A 28 13.94 -27.66 -0.67
CA HIS A 28 14.02 -28.22 0.71
C HIS A 28 14.11 -27.29 1.96
N CYS A 29 13.66 -27.68 3.17
CA CYS A 29 12.74 -28.68 3.76
C CYS A 29 12.48 -28.17 5.21
N SER A 30 11.55 -28.61 6.08
CA SER A 30 10.83 -29.88 6.33
C SER A 30 9.50 -29.52 7.09
N ILE A 31 8.33 -30.16 6.89
CA ILE A 31 7.82 -31.44 7.47
C ILE A 31 7.59 -31.31 9.01
N GLN A 32 6.44 -31.63 9.67
CA GLN A 32 5.57 -32.83 9.57
C GLN A 32 4.14 -32.68 10.19
N TYR A 33 3.12 -33.31 9.56
CA TYR A 33 2.03 -34.19 10.10
C TYR A 33 0.81 -33.65 10.90
N GLN A 34 -0.44 -33.95 10.46
CA GLN A 34 -1.39 -35.08 10.78
C GLN A 34 -2.18 -34.88 12.12
N HIS A 35 -3.41 -35.37 12.37
CA HIS A 35 -4.26 -36.41 11.73
C HIS A 35 -5.78 -36.17 12.04
N PHE A 36 -6.63 -37.15 11.66
CA PHE A 36 -8.06 -37.40 11.98
C PHE A 36 -9.14 -36.75 11.09
N LEU A 37 -10.16 -37.44 10.54
CA LEU A 37 -10.40 -38.81 10.01
C LEU A 37 -11.92 -38.90 9.71
N GLN A 38 -12.30 -39.52 8.57
CA GLN A 38 -13.47 -40.41 8.38
C GLN A 38 -14.92 -39.84 8.49
N THR A 39 -15.96 -40.33 7.79
CA THR A 39 -16.13 -41.44 6.81
C THR A 39 -17.45 -41.30 6.03
N GLN A 40 -17.50 -41.76 4.76
CA GLN A 40 -18.67 -42.39 4.06
C GLN A 40 -19.98 -41.56 3.85
N THR A 41 -20.88 -41.81 2.87
CA THR A 41 -20.94 -42.76 1.73
C THR A 41 -21.78 -42.21 0.53
N SER A 42 -21.70 -42.93 -0.58
CA SER A 42 -22.27 -42.76 -1.95
C SER A 42 -23.79 -42.63 -2.18
N ALA A 43 -24.12 -42.24 -3.43
CA ALA A 43 -25.29 -42.58 -4.29
C ALA A 43 -26.36 -41.49 -4.49
N ARG A 44 -27.10 -41.39 -5.61
CA ARG A 44 -26.91 -41.52 -7.08
C ARG A 44 -28.30 -41.20 -7.71
N PHE A 45 -28.33 -40.37 -8.75
CA PHE A 45 -29.34 -40.26 -9.84
C PHE A 45 -30.83 -39.83 -9.63
N SER A 46 -31.18 -38.84 -10.48
CA SER A 46 -32.39 -38.75 -11.36
C SER A 46 -33.65 -37.92 -10.96
N SER A 47 -33.78 -36.78 -11.66
CA SER A 47 -34.92 -36.29 -12.47
C SER A 47 -36.37 -36.10 -11.97
N GLN A 48 -36.95 -34.99 -12.47
CA GLN A 48 -38.36 -34.66 -12.79
C GLN A 48 -39.31 -34.02 -11.73
N GLU A 49 -39.56 -32.73 -11.98
CA GLU A 49 -40.85 -32.01 -12.08
C GLU A 49 -42.09 -32.26 -11.17
N LYS A 50 -42.65 -31.11 -10.76
CA LYS A 50 -44.09 -30.70 -10.70
C LYS A 50 -44.90 -30.75 -9.38
N LYS A 51 -45.29 -29.51 -9.00
CA LYS A 51 -46.54 -29.02 -8.39
C LYS A 51 -46.80 -29.16 -6.86
N LYS A 52 -47.04 -27.98 -6.25
CA LYS A 52 -48.02 -27.58 -5.18
C LYS A 52 -48.33 -28.61 -4.06
N THR A 53 -48.40 -28.27 -2.76
CA THR A 53 -49.20 -27.17 -2.16
C THR A 53 -48.87 -27.04 -0.64
N TYR A 54 -48.69 -25.80 -0.13
CA TYR A 54 -48.90 -25.32 1.27
C TYR A 54 -48.37 -26.11 2.50
N LEU A 55 -47.50 -25.48 3.29
CA LEU A 55 -47.80 -25.02 4.67
C LEU A 55 -46.73 -24.03 5.21
N GLN A 56 -47.13 -23.20 6.17
CA GLN A 56 -46.41 -22.07 6.82
C GLN A 56 -45.23 -22.58 7.70
N THR A 57 -44.14 -21.88 8.09
CA THR A 57 -43.75 -20.46 8.31
C THR A 57 -42.22 -20.43 8.64
N PRO A 58 -41.51 -19.31 8.96
CA PRO A 58 -41.55 -17.92 8.48
C PRO A 58 -40.22 -17.48 7.80
N ARG A 59 -40.17 -16.26 7.23
CA ARG A 59 -38.99 -15.69 6.53
C ARG A 59 -37.84 -15.28 7.46
N ARG A 60 -36.59 -15.46 7.02
CA ARG A 60 -35.42 -14.69 7.49
C ARG A 60 -35.28 -13.40 6.68
N GLU A 61 -35.62 -12.25 7.26
CA GLU A 61 -35.25 -10.95 6.70
C GLU A 61 -33.83 -10.55 7.08
N ARG A 62 -32.88 -10.60 6.13
CA ARG A 62 -31.69 -9.73 6.07
C ARG A 62 -31.31 -9.51 4.61
N PRO A 63 -31.63 -8.35 4.02
CA PRO A 63 -30.55 -7.49 3.54
C PRO A 63 -30.70 -5.97 3.82
N ALA A 64 -31.68 -5.54 4.62
CA ALA A 64 -31.92 -4.10 4.87
C ALA A 64 -30.78 -3.36 5.62
N LYS A 65 -30.12 -4.02 6.59
CA LYS A 65 -29.09 -3.37 7.42
C LYS A 65 -27.76 -3.09 6.69
N MET A 66 -27.43 -3.80 5.61
CA MET A 66 -26.17 -3.58 4.89
C MET A 66 -26.19 -2.26 4.11
N MET A 67 -27.34 -1.92 3.50
CA MET A 67 -27.54 -0.63 2.82
C MET A 67 -27.57 0.55 3.79
N GLN A 68 -28.13 0.39 5.00
CA GLN A 68 -28.11 1.44 6.03
C GLN A 68 -26.68 1.71 6.54
N CYS A 69 -25.84 0.69 6.71
CA CYS A 69 -24.42 0.89 7.01
C CYS A 69 -23.67 1.63 5.89
N PHE A 70 -23.98 1.34 4.62
CA PHE A 70 -23.43 2.09 3.48
C PHE A 70 -23.84 3.57 3.49
N HIS A 71 -25.11 3.86 3.79
CA HIS A 71 -25.60 5.23 3.88
C HIS A 71 -24.97 6.01 5.06
N PHE A 72 -24.71 5.34 6.18
CA PHE A 72 -24.03 5.92 7.35
C PHE A 72 -22.53 6.21 7.12
N MET A 73 -21.86 5.50 6.20
CA MET A 73 -20.48 5.84 5.81
C MET A 73 -20.41 7.06 4.86
N LEU A 74 -21.47 7.31 4.09
CA LEU A 74 -21.49 8.40 3.10
C LEU A 74 -21.61 9.80 3.73
N GLU A 75 -22.26 9.98 4.88
CA GLU A 75 -22.36 11.30 5.53
C GLU A 75 -21.02 11.80 6.11
N PRO A 76 -20.27 11.01 6.90
CA PRO A 76 -18.92 11.39 7.33
C PRO A 76 -17.98 11.57 6.14
N ALA A 77 -18.07 10.73 5.10
CA ALA A 77 -17.29 10.89 3.88
C ALA A 77 -17.62 12.18 3.13
N LYS A 78 -18.89 12.59 3.05
CA LYS A 78 -19.31 13.90 2.50
C LYS A 78 -18.77 15.07 3.33
N ASN A 79 -18.81 14.98 4.65
CA ASN A 79 -18.24 16.02 5.54
C ASN A 79 -16.70 16.08 5.49
N PHE A 80 -16.03 14.96 5.27
CA PHE A 80 -14.58 14.90 5.02
C PHE A 80 -14.23 15.46 3.63
N THR A 81 -15.04 15.15 2.61
CA THR A 81 -14.95 15.72 1.25
C THR A 81 -15.17 17.23 1.27
N ALA A 82 -16.08 17.73 2.09
CA ALA A 82 -16.28 19.17 2.31
C ALA A 82 -15.03 19.82 2.92
N LYS A 83 -14.44 19.23 3.97
CA LYS A 83 -13.20 19.74 4.59
C LYS A 83 -11.97 19.65 3.67
N ILE A 84 -11.90 18.66 2.78
CA ILE A 84 -10.85 18.58 1.73
C ILE A 84 -11.09 19.61 0.62
N LYS A 85 -12.34 19.83 0.17
CA LYS A 85 -12.69 20.95 -0.72
C LYS A 85 -12.32 22.29 -0.07
N GLU A 86 -12.52 22.44 1.24
CA GLU A 86 -12.18 23.66 1.97
C GLU A 86 -10.67 23.85 2.20
N SER A 87 -9.90 22.78 2.45
CA SER A 87 -8.44 22.88 2.57
C SER A 87 -7.75 23.11 1.22
N ARG A 88 -8.23 22.46 0.13
CA ARG A 88 -7.78 22.77 -1.23
C ARG A 88 -8.13 24.21 -1.61
N LYS A 89 -9.36 24.69 -1.38
CA LYS A 89 -9.71 26.12 -1.60
C LYS A 89 -8.85 27.10 -0.80
N ARG A 90 -8.43 26.75 0.42
CA ARG A 90 -7.52 27.60 1.21
C ARG A 90 -6.08 27.56 0.68
N ALA A 91 -5.60 26.44 0.16
CA ALA A 91 -4.31 26.36 -0.53
C ALA A 91 -4.30 27.11 -1.87
N GLN A 92 -5.43 27.21 -2.57
CA GLN A 92 -5.57 27.98 -3.82
C GLN A 92 -5.51 29.51 -3.66
N ASN A 93 -5.57 30.02 -2.43
CA ASN A 93 -5.43 31.45 -2.12
C ASN A 93 -3.98 31.86 -1.81
N GLU A 94 -3.02 30.94 -1.81
CA GLU A 94 -1.61 31.30 -1.91
C GLU A 94 -1.28 31.63 -3.38
N LYS A 95 -0.44 32.65 -3.62
CA LYS A 95 -0.16 33.17 -4.96
C LYS A 95 0.36 32.07 -5.89
N ARG A 96 -0.52 31.55 -6.76
CA ARG A 96 -0.12 30.72 -7.89
C ARG A 96 0.89 31.49 -8.75
N GLU A 97 1.96 30.82 -9.15
CA GLU A 97 2.77 31.28 -10.28
C GLU A 97 1.86 31.37 -11.52
N PRO A 98 2.09 32.35 -12.42
CA PRO A 98 1.29 32.47 -13.64
C PRO A 98 1.45 31.19 -14.47
N LEU A 99 0.32 30.61 -14.87
CA LEU A 99 0.29 29.46 -15.77
C LEU A 99 0.93 29.81 -17.11
N ASP A 100 1.65 28.86 -17.69
CA ASP A 100 2.17 29.01 -19.05
C ASP A 100 1.06 28.86 -20.11
N GLU A 101 1.38 29.17 -21.37
CA GLU A 101 0.43 29.14 -22.48
C GLU A 101 -0.14 27.74 -22.77
N ASP A 102 0.59 26.67 -22.46
CA ASP A 102 0.14 25.29 -22.69
C ASP A 102 -0.78 24.81 -21.57
N GLN A 103 -0.50 25.21 -20.33
CA GLN A 103 -1.38 25.01 -19.18
C GLN A 103 -2.70 25.77 -19.34
N LEU A 104 -2.64 27.06 -19.73
CA LEU A 104 -3.84 27.86 -20.03
C LEU A 104 -4.67 27.23 -21.14
N PHE A 105 -4.04 26.70 -22.19
CA PHE A 105 -4.74 25.99 -23.26
C PHE A 105 -5.52 24.77 -22.75
N ILE A 106 -4.92 23.93 -21.89
CA ILE A 106 -5.60 22.76 -21.30
C ILE A 106 -6.76 23.19 -20.39
N VAL A 107 -6.62 24.31 -19.67
CA VAL A 107 -7.64 24.88 -18.77
C VAL A 107 -8.86 25.40 -19.55
N ASP A 108 -8.62 26.17 -20.62
CA ASP A 108 -9.68 26.66 -21.51
C ASP A 108 -10.37 25.51 -22.25
N LEU A 109 -9.60 24.51 -22.69
CA LEU A 109 -10.10 23.27 -23.30
C LEU A 109 -11.01 22.48 -22.33
N ALA A 110 -10.59 22.32 -21.07
CA ALA A 110 -11.39 21.64 -20.04
C ALA A 110 -12.74 22.33 -19.81
N ARG A 111 -12.73 23.67 -19.75
CA ARG A 111 -13.93 24.50 -19.60
C ARG A 111 -14.88 24.32 -20.79
N ASP A 112 -14.34 24.26 -22.00
CA ASP A 112 -15.13 24.11 -23.23
C ASP A 112 -15.78 22.73 -23.36
N LEU A 113 -15.07 21.68 -22.97
CA LEU A 113 -15.56 20.30 -22.98
C LEU A 113 -16.53 19.99 -21.83
N SER A 114 -16.54 20.79 -20.76
CA SER A 114 -17.42 20.60 -19.59
C SER A 114 -18.91 20.54 -19.95
N ARG A 115 -19.33 21.17 -21.08
CA ARG A 115 -20.72 21.15 -21.58
C ARG A 115 -21.23 19.75 -21.94
N VAL A 116 -20.33 18.83 -22.27
CA VAL A 116 -20.62 17.44 -22.66
C VAL A 116 -20.84 16.56 -21.42
N CYS A 117 -20.15 16.89 -20.33
CA CYS A 117 -20.15 16.12 -19.09
C CYS A 117 -21.34 16.46 -18.17
N GLN A 118 -22.57 16.52 -18.69
CA GLN A 118 -23.75 17.06 -17.97
C GLN A 118 -24.14 16.37 -16.65
N ARG A 119 -23.54 15.22 -16.29
CA ARG A 119 -23.66 14.62 -14.94
C ARG A 119 -22.30 14.35 -14.25
N SER A 120 -21.20 14.92 -14.74
CA SER A 120 -19.87 14.71 -14.16
C SER A 120 -19.07 16.00 -14.11
N GLU A 121 -18.86 16.53 -12.90
CA GLU A 121 -18.01 17.69 -12.60
C GLU A 121 -16.50 17.41 -12.79
N VAL A 122 -16.11 16.31 -13.46
CA VAL A 122 -14.70 15.86 -13.47
C VAL A 122 -13.76 16.87 -14.12
N LEU A 123 -14.16 17.49 -15.25
CA LEU A 123 -13.36 18.51 -15.93
C LEU A 123 -13.37 19.86 -15.18
N GLU A 124 -14.30 20.06 -14.25
CA GLU A 124 -14.33 21.27 -13.43
C GLU A 124 -13.10 21.39 -12.53
N HIS A 125 -12.54 20.27 -12.11
CA HIS A 125 -11.30 20.26 -11.35
C HIS A 125 -10.09 20.74 -12.18
N ILE A 126 -10.09 20.55 -13.49
CA ILE A 126 -9.01 21.05 -14.36
C ILE A 126 -9.19 22.57 -14.55
N TRP A 127 -10.38 23.05 -14.93
CA TRP A 127 -10.56 24.49 -15.20
C TRP A 127 -10.62 25.39 -13.95
N ASN A 128 -11.03 24.86 -12.79
CA ASN A 128 -10.85 25.54 -11.50
C ASN A 128 -9.42 25.43 -10.94
N LEU A 129 -8.50 24.79 -11.68
CA LEU A 129 -7.10 24.61 -11.31
C LEU A 129 -6.90 23.76 -10.03
N ASP A 130 -7.85 22.89 -9.69
CA ASP A 130 -7.66 21.84 -8.67
C ASP A 130 -6.68 20.76 -9.15
N ASP A 131 -6.62 20.52 -10.46
CA ASP A 131 -5.70 19.60 -11.15
C ASP A 131 -4.89 20.40 -12.21
N THR A 132 -3.64 20.73 -11.89
CA THR A 132 -2.75 21.48 -12.81
C THR A 132 -1.71 20.53 -13.39
N TRP A 133 -1.63 20.45 -14.71
CA TRP A 133 -0.72 19.52 -15.39
C TRP A 133 0.67 20.17 -15.61
N PRO A 134 1.77 19.39 -15.54
CA PRO A 134 3.09 19.87 -15.95
C PRO A 134 3.11 20.23 -17.45
N THR A 135 3.81 21.30 -17.83
CA THR A 135 3.95 21.76 -19.23
C THR A 135 4.30 20.65 -20.23
N PRO A 136 5.26 19.72 -19.94
CA PRO A 136 5.56 18.62 -20.86
C PRO A 136 4.37 17.68 -21.11
N LEU A 137 3.50 17.49 -20.11
CA LEU A 137 2.29 16.69 -20.25
C LEU A 137 1.24 17.40 -21.11
N CYS A 138 1.08 18.73 -20.95
CA CYS A 138 0.23 19.55 -21.81
C CYS A 138 0.67 19.45 -23.27
N LYS A 139 1.96 19.65 -23.57
CA LYS A 139 2.53 19.57 -24.93
C LYS A 139 2.27 18.22 -25.59
N VAL A 140 2.57 17.12 -24.89
CA VAL A 140 2.34 15.75 -25.38
C VAL A 140 0.85 15.49 -25.63
N PHE A 141 -0.04 15.95 -24.74
CA PHE A 141 -1.49 15.79 -24.91
C PHE A 141 -2.00 16.54 -26.15
N VAL A 142 -1.61 17.82 -26.33
CA VAL A 142 -2.06 18.66 -27.44
C VAL A 142 -1.67 18.06 -28.79
N LEU A 143 -0.39 17.68 -28.96
CA LEU A 143 0.08 17.03 -30.20
C LEU A 143 -0.66 15.71 -30.47
N GLN A 144 -0.82 14.87 -29.45
CA GLN A 144 -1.46 13.57 -29.59
C GLN A 144 -2.92 13.69 -30.06
N TRP A 145 -3.71 14.58 -29.45
CA TRP A 145 -5.12 14.73 -29.81
C TRP A 145 -5.35 15.56 -31.08
N ALA A 146 -4.47 16.51 -31.41
CA ALA A 146 -4.51 17.18 -32.70
C ALA A 146 -4.25 16.20 -33.86
N SER A 147 -3.21 15.36 -33.76
CA SER A 147 -2.92 14.32 -34.76
C SER A 147 -4.10 13.34 -34.93
N MET A 148 -4.72 12.91 -33.83
CA MET A 148 -5.93 12.08 -33.87
C MET A 148 -7.08 12.77 -34.63
N LEU A 149 -7.30 14.07 -34.44
CA LEU A 149 -8.33 14.86 -35.13
C LEU A 149 -8.00 15.11 -36.61
N GLU A 150 -6.75 15.44 -36.95
CA GLU A 150 -6.29 15.67 -38.33
C GLU A 150 -6.31 14.39 -39.17
N SER A 151 -6.02 13.24 -38.58
CA SER A 151 -5.78 11.98 -39.29
C SER A 151 -6.93 11.54 -40.22
N LYS A 152 -8.17 12.03 -39.98
CA LYS A 152 -9.43 11.69 -40.68
C LYS A 152 -9.76 10.19 -40.79
N LYS A 153 -8.89 9.29 -40.32
CA LYS A 153 -9.12 7.86 -40.11
C LYS A 153 -10.16 7.72 -38.99
N ARG A 154 -11.44 7.71 -39.39
CA ARG A 154 -12.59 7.47 -38.50
C ARG A 154 -12.31 6.21 -37.67
N PRO A 155 -12.29 6.25 -36.32
CA PRO A 155 -11.84 5.12 -35.47
C PRO A 155 -12.64 3.80 -35.54
N MET A 156 -13.58 3.66 -36.47
CA MET A 156 -14.64 2.64 -36.46
C MET A 156 -15.09 2.09 -37.82
N GLN A 157 -14.45 2.43 -38.96
CA GLN A 157 -14.94 1.96 -40.28
C GLN A 157 -14.09 0.89 -41.00
N THR A 158 -12.88 0.58 -40.53
CA THR A 158 -12.06 -0.54 -41.03
C THR A 158 -11.15 -1.05 -39.91
N ASP A 159 -10.64 -2.28 -40.01
CA ASP A 159 -9.86 -2.97 -38.96
C ASP A 159 -8.49 -2.35 -38.63
N GLY A 160 -8.12 -1.26 -39.31
CA GLY A 160 -6.94 -0.43 -39.02
C GLY A 160 -7.22 0.64 -37.96
N TRP A 161 -6.61 0.47 -36.79
CA TRP A 161 -6.45 1.54 -35.80
C TRP A 161 -5.51 2.62 -36.36
N PRO A 162 -5.60 3.89 -35.95
CA PRO A 162 -4.54 4.85 -36.24
C PRO A 162 -3.27 4.39 -35.52
N GLU A 163 -2.31 3.87 -36.28
CA GLU A 163 -0.92 3.79 -35.87
C GLU A 163 -0.46 5.22 -35.57
N MET A 164 0.02 5.45 -34.35
CA MET A 164 0.64 6.71 -34.00
C MET A 164 2.12 6.60 -34.34
N ASP A 165 2.63 7.54 -35.12
CA ASP A 165 4.08 7.75 -35.25
C ASP A 165 4.67 8.01 -33.85
N ASP A 166 5.90 7.54 -33.61
CA ASP A 166 6.57 7.68 -32.32
C ASP A 166 6.63 9.16 -31.91
N VAL A 167 5.88 9.50 -30.86
CA VAL A 167 5.81 10.88 -30.34
C VAL A 167 7.20 11.26 -29.85
N LYS A 168 7.81 12.25 -30.53
CA LYS A 168 9.13 12.82 -30.20
C LYS A 168 9.25 13.11 -28.71
N HIS A 169 10.46 12.95 -28.15
CA HIS A 169 10.74 13.25 -26.75
C HIS A 169 10.25 14.67 -26.40
N PRO A 170 9.71 14.94 -25.20
CA PRO A 170 9.09 16.25 -24.89
C PRO A 170 9.99 17.47 -25.14
N ASP A 171 11.31 17.29 -25.01
CA ASP A 171 12.34 18.32 -25.21
C ASP A 171 12.67 18.59 -26.70
N MET A 172 12.09 17.81 -27.62
CA MET A 172 12.27 17.90 -29.08
C MET A 172 10.99 18.35 -29.81
N ILE A 173 10.01 18.88 -29.08
CA ILE A 173 8.76 19.41 -29.63
C ILE A 173 9.00 20.80 -30.21
N ASN A 174 8.75 20.95 -31.51
CA ASN A 174 8.79 22.24 -32.21
C ASN A 174 7.56 23.09 -31.81
N GLU A 175 7.78 24.37 -31.46
CA GLU A 175 6.69 25.30 -31.12
C GLU A 175 5.73 25.52 -32.29
N GLN A 176 6.22 25.49 -33.54
CA GLN A 176 5.37 25.68 -34.71
C GLN A 176 4.41 24.49 -34.93
N ASP A 177 4.88 23.25 -34.70
CA ASP A 177 4.05 22.04 -34.71
C ASP A 177 2.97 22.12 -33.61
N LEU A 178 3.34 22.63 -32.42
CA LEU A 178 2.44 22.78 -31.28
C LEU A 178 1.37 23.85 -31.51
N LEU A 179 1.72 24.99 -32.13
CA LEU A 179 0.76 26.03 -32.51
C LEU A 179 -0.25 25.53 -33.56
N GLN A 180 0.20 24.77 -34.56
CA GLN A 180 -0.70 24.10 -35.50
C GLN A 180 -1.65 23.13 -34.78
N ALA A 181 -1.12 22.31 -33.87
CA ALA A 181 -1.91 21.37 -33.08
C ALA A 181 -2.98 22.05 -32.21
N LYS A 182 -2.65 23.18 -31.55
CA LYS A 182 -3.63 24.02 -30.83
C LYS A 182 -4.74 24.51 -31.76
N ALA A 183 -4.41 24.98 -32.96
CA ALA A 183 -5.37 25.48 -33.94
C ALA A 183 -6.36 24.39 -34.43
N VAL A 184 -5.89 23.15 -34.64
CA VAL A 184 -6.75 22.00 -34.98
C VAL A 184 -7.83 21.78 -33.91
N ILE A 185 -7.40 21.69 -32.65
CA ILE A 185 -8.30 21.43 -31.51
C ILE A 185 -9.31 22.58 -31.35
N LEU A 186 -8.88 23.84 -31.49
CA LEU A 186 -9.78 25.00 -31.41
C LEU A 186 -10.84 25.03 -32.52
N ASN A 187 -10.47 24.68 -33.76
CA ASN A 187 -11.42 24.55 -34.85
C ASN A 187 -12.44 23.43 -34.58
N TRP A 188 -11.99 22.27 -34.09
CA TRP A 188 -12.89 21.18 -33.71
C TRP A 188 -13.86 21.54 -32.58
N ILE A 189 -13.41 22.28 -31.55
CA ILE A 189 -14.29 22.81 -30.49
C ILE A 189 -15.32 23.79 -31.06
N LYS A 190 -14.92 24.64 -32.01
CA LYS A 190 -15.84 25.58 -32.67
C LYS A 190 -16.94 24.83 -33.43
N ASP A 191 -16.58 23.75 -34.14
CA ASP A 191 -17.54 22.89 -34.84
C ASP A 191 -18.45 22.13 -33.87
N LEU A 192 -17.92 21.63 -32.74
CA LEU A 192 -18.72 21.02 -31.67
C LEU A 192 -19.73 22.00 -31.07
N ARG A 193 -19.32 23.24 -30.78
CA ARG A 193 -20.18 24.30 -30.24
C ARG A 193 -21.30 24.73 -31.19
N ALA A 194 -21.17 24.46 -32.49
CA ALA A 194 -22.20 24.74 -33.49
C ALA A 194 -23.28 23.64 -33.59
N GLN A 195 -23.11 22.50 -32.90
CA GLN A 195 -24.08 21.42 -32.88
C GLN A 195 -25.19 21.66 -31.83
N PRO A 196 -26.46 21.33 -32.13
CA PRO A 196 -27.58 21.56 -31.19
C PRO A 196 -27.47 20.68 -29.93
N GLU A 197 -27.85 21.24 -28.78
CA GLU A 197 -27.50 20.77 -27.42
C GLU A 197 -27.99 19.36 -27.01
N GLN A 198 -28.79 18.67 -27.82
CA GLN A 198 -29.47 17.43 -27.43
C GLN A 198 -28.73 16.12 -27.75
N SER A 199 -27.64 16.13 -28.52
CA SER A 199 -27.09 14.89 -29.12
C SER A 199 -25.75 14.38 -28.58
N VAL A 200 -25.22 14.90 -27.47
CA VAL A 200 -23.87 14.55 -26.99
C VAL A 200 -23.81 14.05 -25.53
N TRP A 201 -24.83 13.32 -25.08
CA TRP A 201 -24.74 12.56 -23.82
C TRP A 201 -23.78 11.36 -23.99
N PRO A 202 -22.70 11.22 -23.20
CA PRO A 202 -21.69 10.18 -23.38
C PRO A 202 -22.16 8.76 -23.01
N GLY A 203 -23.31 8.61 -22.33
CA GLY A 203 -23.83 7.33 -21.86
C GLY A 203 -23.54 7.06 -20.38
N GLU A 204 -24.36 6.20 -19.77
CA GLU A 204 -24.25 5.88 -18.33
C GLU A 204 -22.89 5.24 -17.99
N PRO A 205 -22.33 4.31 -18.79
CA PRO A 205 -21.04 3.69 -18.45
C PRO A 205 -19.86 4.65 -18.56
N VAL A 206 -19.92 5.66 -19.43
CA VAL A 206 -18.89 6.72 -19.48
C VAL A 206 -19.02 7.63 -18.27
N ALA A 207 -20.24 8.08 -17.91
CA ALA A 207 -20.46 8.91 -16.74
C ALA A 207 -19.94 8.24 -15.46
N LYS A 208 -20.31 6.97 -15.21
CA LYS A 208 -19.78 6.18 -14.10
C LYS A 208 -18.25 6.02 -14.16
N SER A 209 -17.66 5.82 -15.35
CA SER A 209 -16.20 5.77 -15.47
C SER A 209 -15.50 7.09 -15.13
N LEU A 210 -16.12 8.23 -15.45
CA LEU A 210 -15.61 9.55 -15.12
C LEU A 210 -15.72 9.85 -13.62
N GLU A 211 -16.81 9.45 -12.95
CA GLU A 211 -16.96 9.51 -11.48
C GLU A 211 -15.95 8.64 -10.75
N ASP A 212 -15.70 7.42 -11.26
CA ASP A 212 -14.70 6.50 -10.74
C ASP A 212 -13.28 7.09 -10.88
N LEU A 213 -12.94 7.67 -12.03
CA LEU A 213 -11.66 8.37 -12.27
C LEU A 213 -11.50 9.62 -11.38
N GLN A 214 -12.56 10.44 -11.26
CA GLN A 214 -12.60 11.60 -10.35
C GLN A 214 -12.36 11.17 -8.90
N SER A 215 -12.94 10.04 -8.49
CA SER A 215 -12.75 9.45 -7.18
C SER A 215 -11.32 8.93 -7.00
N ALA A 216 -10.77 8.20 -7.98
CA ALA A 216 -9.39 7.71 -7.92
C ALA A 216 -8.37 8.87 -7.77
N TRP A 217 -8.54 9.95 -8.53
CA TRP A 217 -7.72 11.17 -8.41
C TRP A 217 -7.91 11.87 -7.05
N ARG A 218 -9.15 12.04 -6.55
CA ARG A 218 -9.42 12.60 -5.22
C ARG A 218 -8.73 11.81 -4.09
N TRP A 219 -8.60 10.49 -4.25
CA TRP A 219 -7.93 9.59 -3.31
C TRP A 219 -6.44 9.33 -3.62
N GLY A 220 -5.83 10.06 -4.57
CA GLY A 220 -4.40 9.92 -4.91
C GLY A 220 -4.01 8.62 -5.62
N ARG A 221 -4.99 7.83 -6.08
CA ARG A 221 -4.78 6.60 -6.88
C ARG A 221 -4.60 6.88 -8.38
N ALA A 222 -4.97 8.07 -8.84
CA ALA A 222 -4.59 8.60 -10.15
C ALA A 222 -3.82 9.92 -9.95
N PRO A 223 -2.68 10.14 -10.64
CA PRO A 223 -1.81 11.30 -10.39
C PRO A 223 -2.39 12.62 -10.91
N ASN A 224 -3.29 12.56 -11.88
CA ASN A 224 -3.99 13.69 -12.51
C ASN A 224 -5.26 13.18 -13.23
N LEU A 225 -6.04 14.09 -13.80
CA LEU A 225 -7.28 13.80 -14.53
C LEU A 225 -7.08 13.61 -16.04
N LEU A 226 -5.85 13.36 -16.50
CA LEU A 226 -5.53 13.05 -17.91
C LEU A 226 -6.45 11.97 -18.48
N ALA A 227 -6.61 10.87 -17.75
CA ALA A 227 -7.47 9.75 -18.14
C ALA A 227 -8.94 10.15 -18.33
N ALA A 228 -9.45 11.10 -17.54
CA ALA A 228 -10.81 11.60 -17.68
C ALA A 228 -10.95 12.50 -18.91
N MET A 229 -9.99 13.41 -19.14
CA MET A 229 -9.95 14.24 -20.35
C MET A 229 -9.87 13.38 -21.62
N GLU A 230 -8.99 12.38 -21.64
CA GLU A 230 -8.84 11.43 -22.74
C GLU A 230 -10.13 10.63 -23.01
N LEU A 231 -10.83 10.20 -21.97
CA LEU A 231 -12.11 9.48 -22.11
C LEU A 231 -13.22 10.40 -22.68
N VAL A 232 -13.24 11.68 -22.30
CA VAL A 232 -14.17 12.68 -22.89
C VAL A 232 -13.85 12.92 -24.37
N PHE A 233 -12.58 13.17 -24.72
CA PHE A 233 -12.14 13.29 -26.10
C PHE A 233 -12.50 12.04 -26.93
N TRP A 234 -12.24 10.84 -26.39
CA TRP A 234 -12.57 9.59 -27.06
C TRP A 234 -14.06 9.46 -27.32
N THR A 235 -14.90 9.84 -26.34
CA THR A 235 -16.36 9.82 -26.49
C THR A 235 -16.85 10.79 -27.57
N LEU A 236 -16.17 11.93 -27.75
CA LEU A 236 -16.57 12.98 -28.70
C LEU A 236 -16.14 12.74 -30.14
N ILE A 237 -15.03 12.03 -30.36
CA ILE A 237 -14.55 11.69 -31.71
C ILE A 237 -15.35 10.52 -32.31
N VAL A 238 -15.93 9.65 -31.48
CA VAL A 238 -16.69 8.48 -31.94
C VAL A 238 -18.13 8.87 -32.31
N GLN A 239 -18.42 8.94 -33.61
CA GLN A 239 -19.70 9.47 -34.14
C GLN A 239 -20.91 8.51 -34.08
N ARG A 240 -20.71 7.20 -33.85
CA ARG A 240 -21.80 6.21 -33.61
C ARG A 240 -21.37 5.06 -32.69
N PRO A 241 -21.15 5.32 -31.39
CA PRO A 241 -20.86 4.25 -30.44
C PRO A 241 -22.14 3.57 -29.98
N ASP A 242 -22.09 2.25 -29.83
CA ASP A 242 -22.78 1.64 -28.69
C ASP A 242 -22.14 2.24 -27.43
N LYS A 243 -22.89 3.13 -26.77
CA LYS A 243 -22.38 3.96 -25.67
C LYS A 243 -21.88 3.15 -24.49
N ASP A 244 -22.34 1.91 -24.36
CA ASP A 244 -21.94 1.02 -23.29
C ASP A 244 -20.54 0.43 -23.49
N THR A 245 -20.00 0.48 -24.72
CA THR A 245 -18.68 -0.05 -25.09
C THR A 245 -17.54 0.98 -25.04
N ILE A 246 -17.85 2.28 -24.96
CA ILE A 246 -16.85 3.36 -25.04
C ILE A 246 -15.73 3.20 -23.99
N PRO A 247 -16.00 2.93 -22.70
CA PRO A 247 -14.95 2.73 -21.70
C PRO A 247 -14.04 1.53 -22.02
N HIS A 248 -14.58 0.47 -22.64
CA HIS A 248 -13.81 -0.72 -23.02
C HIS A 248 -12.94 -0.45 -24.26
N GLN A 249 -13.44 0.30 -25.23
CA GLN A 249 -12.67 0.73 -26.40
C GLN A 249 -11.51 1.65 -26.00
N TRP A 250 -11.77 2.61 -25.10
CA TRP A 250 -10.76 3.50 -24.53
C TRP A 250 -9.66 2.73 -23.78
N LEU A 251 -10.01 1.75 -22.93
CA LEU A 251 -9.02 0.88 -22.28
C LEU A 251 -8.15 0.14 -23.31
N MET A 252 -8.76 -0.41 -24.36
CA MET A 252 -8.01 -1.17 -25.37
C MET A 252 -7.05 -0.32 -26.18
N TRP A 253 -7.44 0.91 -26.51
CA TRP A 253 -6.56 1.88 -27.15
C TRP A 253 -5.38 2.25 -26.25
N LYS A 254 -5.61 2.46 -24.95
CA LYS A 254 -4.55 2.66 -23.94
C LYS A 254 -3.59 1.47 -23.81
N GLN A 255 -4.11 0.24 -23.85
CA GLN A 255 -3.28 -0.98 -23.81
C GLN A 255 -2.43 -1.13 -25.07
N LYS A 256 -3.00 -0.91 -26.26
CA LYS A 256 -2.27 -1.01 -27.54
C LYS A 256 -1.19 0.04 -27.73
N THR A 257 -1.40 1.27 -27.26
CA THR A 257 -0.41 2.37 -27.32
C THR A 257 0.74 2.21 -26.32
N GLN A 258 0.87 1.05 -25.67
CA GLN A 258 1.86 0.71 -24.63
C GLN A 258 1.93 1.68 -23.42
N LYS A 259 1.03 2.66 -23.33
CA LYS A 259 0.86 3.56 -22.17
C LYS A 259 0.17 2.84 -20.99
N ILE A 260 0.52 1.59 -20.72
CA ILE A 260 -0.03 0.75 -19.63
C ILE A 260 0.13 1.44 -18.26
N GLY A 261 1.23 2.20 -18.06
CA GLY A 261 1.43 3.01 -16.85
C GLY A 261 0.58 4.25 -16.70
N SER A 262 -0.20 4.64 -17.71
CA SER A 262 -1.17 5.74 -17.57
C SER A 262 -2.49 5.31 -16.93
N ILE A 263 -2.72 4.01 -16.77
CA ILE A 263 -3.91 3.46 -16.10
C ILE A 263 -3.49 2.96 -14.72
N SER A 264 -3.24 3.90 -13.80
CA SER A 264 -3.04 3.60 -12.37
C SER A 264 -4.31 3.07 -11.69
N TYR A 265 -5.46 3.15 -12.37
CA TYR A 265 -6.77 2.75 -11.88
C TYR A 265 -7.71 2.37 -13.03
N ILE A 266 -8.36 1.20 -12.94
CA ILE A 266 -9.36 0.73 -13.92
C ILE A 266 -10.76 1.10 -13.41
N PRO A 267 -11.58 1.85 -14.18
CA PRO A 267 -12.95 2.18 -13.78
C PRO A 267 -13.86 0.95 -13.61
N GLN A 268 -14.83 1.01 -12.70
CA GLN A 268 -15.68 -0.13 -12.39
C GLN A 268 -16.47 -0.69 -13.60
N PRO A 269 -17.05 0.12 -14.52
CA PRO A 269 -17.70 -0.40 -15.74
C PRO A 269 -16.78 -1.21 -16.65
N VAL A 270 -15.48 -0.94 -16.57
CA VAL A 270 -14.44 -1.66 -17.30
C VAL A 270 -14.06 -2.92 -16.54
N TRP A 271 -13.90 -2.85 -15.21
CA TRP A 271 -13.67 -4.01 -14.35
C TRP A 271 -14.81 -5.04 -14.41
N ASP A 272 -16.07 -4.60 -14.38
CA ASP A 272 -17.25 -5.44 -14.49
C ASP A 272 -17.27 -6.19 -15.84
N TRP A 273 -16.77 -5.55 -16.91
CA TRP A 273 -16.63 -6.16 -18.23
C TRP A 273 -15.46 -7.16 -18.31
N ILE A 274 -14.31 -6.86 -17.70
CA ILE A 274 -13.19 -7.81 -17.54
C ILE A 274 -13.66 -9.05 -16.75
N SER A 275 -14.41 -8.83 -15.67
CA SER A 275 -14.95 -9.90 -14.81
C SER A 275 -15.96 -10.79 -15.53
N LYS A 276 -16.72 -10.27 -16.51
CA LYS A 276 -17.58 -11.08 -17.40
C LYS A 276 -16.79 -11.94 -18.39
N ALA A 277 -15.52 -11.64 -18.63
CA ALA A 277 -14.61 -12.44 -19.44
C ALA A 277 -13.77 -13.43 -18.59
N ALA A 278 -14.08 -13.59 -17.30
CA ALA A 278 -13.41 -14.55 -16.43
C ALA A 278 -13.69 -16.00 -16.89
N VAL A 279 -12.61 -16.77 -17.04
CA VAL A 279 -12.64 -18.20 -17.37
C VAL A 279 -12.05 -18.97 -16.20
N GLU A 280 -12.69 -20.08 -15.81
CA GLU A 280 -12.13 -20.98 -14.80
C GLU A 280 -11.09 -21.90 -15.46
N VAL A 281 -9.94 -22.09 -14.81
CA VAL A 281 -8.82 -22.85 -15.36
C VAL A 281 -8.58 -24.11 -14.56
N THR A 282 -8.58 -25.25 -15.23
CA THR A 282 -8.27 -26.58 -14.69
C THR A 282 -6.96 -27.09 -15.30
N LEU A 283 -6.02 -27.60 -14.49
CA LEU A 283 -4.70 -28.04 -14.93
C LEU A 283 -4.72 -29.43 -15.58
N ASP A 284 -4.12 -29.53 -16.77
CA ASP A 284 -3.88 -30.76 -17.51
C ASP A 284 -2.75 -31.57 -16.86
N LEU A 285 -3.13 -32.72 -16.27
CA LEU A 285 -2.22 -33.66 -15.62
C LEU A 285 -1.26 -34.38 -16.57
N ASP A 286 -1.59 -34.51 -17.87
CA ASP A 286 -0.75 -35.18 -18.86
C ASP A 286 0.39 -34.32 -19.39
N THR A 287 0.23 -33.01 -19.27
CA THR A 287 1.28 -32.05 -19.60
C THR A 287 2.19 -31.76 -18.39
N ALA A 288 1.69 -31.94 -17.17
CA ALA A 288 2.39 -31.62 -15.93
C ALA A 288 3.78 -32.27 -15.80
N ASN A 289 4.76 -31.47 -15.37
CA ASN A 289 6.06 -31.97 -14.96
C ASN A 289 5.91 -33.01 -13.82
N PRO A 290 6.54 -34.20 -13.89
CA PRO A 290 6.42 -35.23 -12.86
C PRO A 290 6.83 -34.83 -11.43
N ASP A 291 7.60 -33.76 -11.29
CA ASP A 291 7.98 -33.15 -10.00
C ASP A 291 6.86 -32.25 -9.41
N LEU A 292 5.71 -32.09 -10.07
CA LEU A 292 4.57 -31.30 -9.57
C LEU A 292 3.54 -32.15 -8.79
N LEU A 293 3.10 -31.57 -7.67
CA LEU A 293 1.93 -31.98 -6.91
C LEU A 293 0.77 -31.04 -7.28
N ILE A 294 -0.12 -31.54 -8.14
CA ILE A 294 -1.39 -30.89 -8.47
C ILE A 294 -2.45 -31.33 -7.43
N SER A 295 -3.37 -30.43 -7.08
CA SER A 295 -4.47 -30.68 -6.14
C SER A 295 -5.59 -31.52 -6.76
N SER A 296 -6.47 -32.10 -5.93
CA SER A 296 -7.58 -32.95 -6.37
C SER A 296 -8.71 -32.20 -7.09
N ASP A 297 -8.73 -30.87 -7.01
CA ASP A 297 -9.60 -29.99 -7.79
C ASP A 297 -8.91 -29.47 -9.07
N GLU A 298 -7.70 -29.95 -9.35
CA GLU A 298 -6.85 -29.61 -10.51
C GLU A 298 -6.57 -28.10 -10.68
N LYS A 299 -6.87 -27.27 -9.67
CA LYS A 299 -6.74 -25.80 -9.74
C LYS A 299 -5.46 -25.25 -9.11
N ARG A 300 -4.67 -26.09 -8.43
CA ARG A 300 -3.46 -25.66 -7.69
C ARG A 300 -2.31 -26.62 -7.97
N MET A 301 -1.10 -26.08 -8.07
CA MET A 301 0.13 -26.86 -8.19
C MET A 301 1.21 -26.37 -7.24
N ARG A 302 2.06 -27.28 -6.78
CA ARG A 302 3.27 -26.98 -6.00
C ARG A 302 4.38 -27.98 -6.36
N CYS A 303 5.64 -27.62 -6.14
CA CYS A 303 6.74 -28.58 -6.27
C CYS A 303 6.60 -29.72 -5.23
N GLY A 304 6.76 -30.95 -5.68
CA GLY A 304 7.04 -32.11 -4.84
C GLY A 304 8.53 -32.22 -4.51
N TYR A 305 8.84 -33.11 -3.57
CA TYR A 305 10.23 -33.49 -3.25
C TYR A 305 10.70 -34.74 -3.99
N GLU A 306 9.75 -35.53 -4.51
CA GLU A 306 9.98 -36.78 -5.21
C GLU A 306 9.40 -36.68 -6.61
N ARG A 307 10.17 -37.13 -7.60
CA ARG A 307 9.74 -37.23 -8.99
C ARG A 307 8.83 -38.44 -9.13
N LYS A 308 7.59 -38.23 -9.56
CA LYS A 308 6.65 -39.34 -9.82
C LYS A 308 7.12 -40.12 -11.06
N ASP A 309 6.99 -41.44 -11.02
CA ASP A 309 7.19 -42.28 -12.19
C ASP A 309 5.91 -42.27 -13.03
N ILE A 310 5.93 -41.51 -14.14
CA ILE A 310 4.78 -41.23 -15.01
C ILE A 310 5.23 -41.29 -16.47
N PRO A 311 4.44 -41.87 -17.39
CA PRO A 311 4.74 -41.89 -18.83
C PRO A 311 5.09 -40.50 -19.40
N ASN A 312 6.22 -40.44 -20.12
CA ASN A 312 6.75 -39.21 -20.71
C ASN A 312 6.17 -38.95 -22.11
N PHE A 313 4.95 -38.43 -22.19
CA PHE A 313 4.33 -38.04 -23.45
C PHE A 313 5.00 -36.82 -24.09
N HIS A 314 4.90 -36.66 -25.42
CA HIS A 314 5.52 -35.53 -26.13
C HIS A 314 5.09 -34.16 -25.59
N GLN A 315 3.84 -34.05 -25.13
CA GLN A 315 3.25 -32.83 -24.57
C GLN A 315 3.58 -32.58 -23.08
N ARG A 316 4.31 -33.48 -22.41
CA ARG A 316 4.69 -33.35 -20.99
C ARG A 316 5.94 -32.49 -20.80
N PHE A 317 5.96 -31.62 -19.79
CA PHE A 317 7.18 -30.95 -19.36
C PHE A 317 8.14 -31.89 -18.63
N ASP A 318 9.43 -31.83 -18.92
CA ASP A 318 10.46 -32.66 -18.26
C ASP A 318 11.63 -31.86 -17.68
N GLY A 319 11.90 -30.65 -18.20
CA GLY A 319 12.84 -29.68 -17.63
C GLY A 319 12.18 -28.73 -16.62
N TRP A 320 11.28 -27.85 -17.08
CA TRP A 320 10.65 -26.85 -16.22
C TRP A 320 9.45 -27.40 -15.43
N TRP A 321 9.27 -26.93 -14.19
CA TRP A 321 8.15 -27.29 -13.31
C TRP A 321 6.86 -26.57 -13.73
N CYS A 322 6.10 -27.23 -14.60
CA CYS A 322 5.15 -26.58 -15.49
C CYS A 322 3.91 -27.46 -15.76
N ALA A 323 2.72 -26.90 -15.51
CA ALA A 323 1.40 -27.27 -16.05
C ALA A 323 1.26 -27.09 -17.59
N VAL A 324 0.11 -27.41 -18.16
CA VAL A 324 -0.77 -26.41 -18.78
C VAL A 324 -2.19 -26.69 -18.29
N GLY A 325 -3.18 -26.03 -18.85
CA GLY A 325 -4.59 -26.14 -18.55
C GLY A 325 -5.29 -26.98 -19.60
N MET A 326 -6.36 -27.65 -19.20
CA MET A 326 -7.09 -28.58 -20.04
C MET A 326 -7.86 -27.86 -21.16
N GLU A 327 -8.36 -26.65 -20.88
CA GLU A 327 -9.11 -25.86 -21.86
C GLU A 327 -8.19 -25.02 -22.76
N GLY A 328 -8.45 -25.10 -24.07
CA GLY A 328 -7.81 -24.26 -25.07
C GLY A 328 -8.48 -22.89 -25.18
N LEU A 329 -7.70 -21.82 -25.16
CA LEU A 329 -8.18 -20.45 -25.38
C LEU A 329 -8.05 -20.11 -26.86
N GLY A 330 -9.17 -20.03 -27.57
CA GLY A 330 -9.22 -19.67 -28.98
C GLY A 330 -9.00 -18.16 -29.20
N SER A 331 -9.82 -17.55 -30.05
CA SER A 331 -9.84 -16.09 -30.23
C SER A 331 -10.82 -15.43 -29.26
N GLY A 332 -10.38 -14.40 -28.54
CA GLY A 332 -11.21 -13.69 -27.58
C GLY A 332 -10.40 -12.84 -26.62
N ARG A 333 -11.05 -12.34 -25.57
CA ARG A 333 -10.38 -11.88 -24.34
C ARG A 333 -10.78 -12.83 -23.23
N HIS A 334 -9.79 -13.30 -22.50
CA HIS A 334 -9.96 -14.20 -21.37
C HIS A 334 -9.31 -13.54 -20.16
N TYR A 335 -10.03 -13.52 -19.06
CA TYR A 335 -9.53 -13.09 -17.76
C TYR A 335 -9.42 -14.30 -16.84
N TRP A 336 -8.49 -14.23 -15.91
CA TRP A 336 -8.22 -15.27 -14.93
C TRP A 336 -7.61 -14.62 -13.69
N GLU A 337 -7.76 -15.27 -12.55
CA GLU A 337 -7.11 -14.89 -11.30
C GLU A 337 -6.15 -16.01 -10.89
N ALA A 338 -4.97 -15.66 -10.38
CA ALA A 338 -3.92 -16.62 -10.06
C ALA A 338 -3.22 -16.26 -8.75
N GLU A 339 -3.42 -17.09 -7.73
CA GLU A 339 -2.65 -17.02 -6.48
C GLU A 339 -1.24 -17.59 -6.73
N VAL A 340 -0.23 -16.74 -6.66
CA VAL A 340 1.18 -17.09 -6.88
C VAL A 340 1.97 -17.04 -5.59
N GLY A 341 3.00 -17.89 -5.46
CA GLY A 341 3.85 -17.94 -4.28
C GLY A 341 4.71 -16.68 -4.10
N GLU A 342 5.21 -16.46 -2.88
CA GLU A 342 5.99 -15.27 -2.50
C GLU A 342 7.35 -15.09 -3.22
N ARG A 343 7.74 -16.01 -4.12
CA ARG A 343 9.03 -16.05 -4.83
C ARG A 343 8.87 -16.63 -6.23
N ASP A 344 9.87 -16.33 -7.07
CA ASP A 344 10.11 -16.80 -8.44
C ASP A 344 8.95 -17.53 -9.12
N TRP A 345 8.11 -16.78 -9.83
CA TRP A 345 6.99 -17.32 -10.59
C TRP A 345 6.99 -16.85 -12.05
N ARG A 346 6.28 -17.61 -12.91
CA ARG A 346 6.12 -17.36 -14.34
C ARG A 346 4.69 -17.66 -14.77
N LEU A 347 4.02 -16.71 -15.41
CA LEU A 347 2.58 -16.76 -15.69
C LEU A 347 2.31 -16.38 -17.14
N GLY A 348 1.45 -17.11 -17.84
CA GLY A 348 0.98 -16.69 -19.17
C GLY A 348 0.81 -17.83 -20.17
N VAL A 349 0.45 -17.44 -21.39
CA VAL A 349 -0.11 -18.26 -22.48
C VAL A 349 0.97 -19.08 -23.19
N ALA A 350 0.67 -20.33 -23.52
CA ALA A 350 1.47 -21.16 -24.41
C ALA A 350 0.69 -21.45 -25.70
N LYS A 351 1.39 -21.55 -26.83
CA LYS A 351 0.84 -22.09 -28.08
C LYS A 351 0.73 -23.62 -27.96
N GLU A 352 -0.18 -24.23 -28.72
CA GLU A 352 -0.24 -25.69 -28.88
C GLU A 352 1.13 -26.26 -29.31
N SER A 353 1.77 -25.59 -30.29
CA SER A 353 3.10 -25.89 -30.81
C SER A 353 4.28 -25.48 -29.90
N ALA A 354 4.04 -25.07 -28.65
CA ALA A 354 5.10 -24.58 -27.77
C ALA A 354 6.06 -25.70 -27.35
N LEU A 355 7.35 -25.39 -27.22
CA LEU A 355 8.38 -26.38 -26.91
C LEU A 355 8.38 -26.71 -25.41
N ARG A 356 8.01 -27.95 -25.04
CA ARG A 356 7.85 -28.38 -23.64
C ARG A 356 9.03 -29.19 -23.08
N LYS A 357 9.98 -29.57 -23.94
CA LYS A 357 11.11 -30.46 -23.61
C LYS A 357 12.40 -29.71 -23.27
N GLY A 358 13.07 -30.16 -22.20
CA GLY A 358 14.32 -29.61 -21.68
C GLY A 358 14.18 -28.22 -21.03
N PHE A 359 15.31 -27.61 -20.71
CA PHE A 359 15.38 -26.26 -20.12
C PHE A 359 15.46 -25.14 -21.16
N LYS A 360 14.75 -25.28 -22.30
CA LYS A 360 14.65 -24.22 -23.31
C LYS A 360 13.96 -22.98 -22.71
N SER A 361 14.34 -21.78 -23.13
CA SER A 361 13.67 -20.54 -22.71
C SER A 361 12.15 -20.67 -22.91
N LEU A 362 11.33 -20.17 -21.97
CA LEU A 362 9.88 -20.10 -22.14
C LEU A 362 9.51 -18.65 -22.50
N ASN A 363 9.74 -18.30 -23.76
CA ASN A 363 9.61 -16.97 -24.34
C ASN A 363 8.89 -17.04 -25.69
N THR A 364 8.75 -15.90 -26.37
CA THR A 364 8.01 -15.80 -27.64
C THR A 364 8.50 -16.77 -28.71
N ASP A 365 9.82 -16.98 -28.81
CA ASP A 365 10.47 -17.82 -29.82
C ASP A 365 10.11 -19.31 -29.65
N THR A 366 9.92 -19.76 -28.41
CA THR A 366 9.56 -21.14 -28.08
C THR A 366 8.06 -21.36 -27.93
N GLY A 367 7.25 -20.34 -28.23
CA GLY A 367 5.79 -20.40 -28.27
C GLY A 367 5.09 -19.92 -26.99
N TYR A 368 5.75 -19.18 -26.11
CA TYR A 368 5.18 -18.71 -24.84
C TYR A 368 5.07 -17.18 -24.78
N LEU A 369 3.94 -16.71 -24.27
CA LEU A 369 3.66 -15.31 -23.94
C LEU A 369 3.52 -15.22 -22.42
N SER A 370 4.65 -15.14 -21.71
CA SER A 370 4.67 -15.22 -20.24
C SER A 370 5.35 -14.05 -19.55
N LEU A 371 4.81 -13.67 -18.40
CA LEU A 371 5.41 -12.80 -17.40
C LEU A 371 6.26 -13.63 -16.44
N ARG A 372 7.27 -13.03 -15.83
CA ARG A 372 8.08 -13.64 -14.77
C ARG A 372 8.37 -12.61 -13.69
N LEU A 373 8.15 -12.98 -12.43
CA LEU A 373 8.70 -12.25 -11.29
C LEU A 373 10.00 -12.98 -10.86
N GLU A 374 11.14 -12.29 -10.90
CA GLU A 374 12.40 -12.74 -10.32
C GLU A 374 12.60 -12.15 -8.93
N ARG A 375 13.04 -12.99 -7.99
CA ARG A 375 13.48 -12.63 -6.62
C ARG A 375 12.44 -11.89 -5.77
N GLY A 376 11.18 -11.86 -6.21
CA GLY A 376 10.08 -11.13 -5.58
C GLY A 376 10.03 -9.63 -5.91
N SER A 377 10.89 -9.13 -6.80
CA SER A 377 11.05 -7.69 -7.07
C SER A 377 11.19 -7.29 -8.54
N GLU A 378 11.61 -8.21 -9.41
CA GLU A 378 11.85 -7.91 -10.83
C GLU A 378 10.78 -8.53 -11.73
N LEU A 379 9.77 -7.76 -12.13
CA LEU A 379 8.72 -8.21 -13.06
C LEU A 379 9.15 -7.97 -14.51
N LYS A 380 9.14 -9.02 -15.33
CA LYS A 380 9.58 -8.99 -16.74
C LYS A 380 8.59 -9.73 -17.63
N ALA A 381 8.30 -9.21 -18.81
CA ALA A 381 7.67 -9.97 -19.88
C ALA A 381 8.75 -10.74 -20.66
N LEU A 382 8.53 -12.03 -20.89
CA LEU A 382 9.46 -12.93 -21.58
C LEU A 382 9.26 -12.89 -23.10
N THR A 383 9.30 -11.68 -23.64
CA THR A 383 9.46 -11.39 -25.06
C THR A 383 10.91 -11.60 -25.50
N VAL A 384 11.17 -11.53 -26.80
CA VAL A 384 12.52 -11.47 -27.38
C VAL A 384 12.63 -10.18 -28.20
N PRO A 385 13.44 -9.18 -27.77
CA PRO A 385 14.18 -9.12 -26.50
C PRO A 385 13.26 -9.01 -25.26
N PHE A 386 13.81 -9.28 -24.07
CA PHE A 386 13.07 -9.19 -22.81
C PHE A 386 12.59 -7.76 -22.52
N THR A 387 11.34 -7.61 -22.10
CA THR A 387 10.77 -6.30 -21.71
C THR A 387 10.59 -6.23 -20.19
N SER A 388 11.30 -5.31 -19.53
CA SER A 388 11.11 -5.01 -18.10
C SER A 388 9.77 -4.32 -17.87
N LEU A 389 9.03 -4.72 -16.83
CA LEU A 389 7.75 -4.13 -16.47
C LEU A 389 7.88 -3.23 -15.22
N PRO A 390 7.10 -2.13 -15.13
CA PRO A 390 7.22 -1.19 -14.00
C PRO A 390 6.86 -1.79 -12.63
N PRO A 391 7.50 -1.34 -11.53
CA PRO A 391 7.32 -1.94 -10.20
C PRO A 391 5.89 -1.87 -9.61
N TYR A 392 5.08 -0.90 -10.01
CA TYR A 392 3.69 -0.79 -9.52
C TYR A 392 2.74 -1.86 -10.11
N LEU A 393 3.20 -2.64 -11.10
CA LEU A 393 2.45 -3.80 -11.62
C LEU A 393 2.72 -5.09 -10.81
N ILE A 394 3.56 -5.04 -9.77
CA ILE A 394 3.72 -6.15 -8.84
C ILE A 394 2.40 -6.28 -8.05
N PRO A 395 1.72 -7.44 -8.04
CA PRO A 395 0.41 -7.58 -7.41
C PRO A 395 0.38 -7.14 -5.94
N GLU A 396 -0.59 -6.29 -5.59
CA GLU A 396 -0.77 -5.86 -4.21
C GLU A 396 -1.19 -7.03 -3.32
N LYS A 397 -0.61 -7.11 -2.11
CA LYS A 397 -0.99 -8.12 -1.12
C LYS A 397 -2.36 -7.78 -0.55
N GLU A 398 -3.33 -8.67 -0.74
CA GLU A 398 -4.73 -8.45 -0.41
C GLU A 398 -4.97 -7.96 1.03
N ASP A 399 -5.89 -7.01 1.21
CA ASP A 399 -5.89 -6.06 2.34
C ASP A 399 -5.75 -6.67 3.75
N VAL A 400 -4.81 -6.10 4.52
CA VAL A 400 -4.64 -6.37 5.95
C VAL A 400 -5.95 -6.26 6.73
N VAL A 401 -6.78 -5.26 6.39
CA VAL A 401 -8.10 -5.05 7.01
C VAL A 401 -9.06 -6.20 6.71
N LYS A 402 -9.10 -6.74 5.47
CA LYS A 402 -9.96 -7.88 5.12
C LYS A 402 -9.55 -9.12 5.93
N ALA A 403 -8.26 -9.41 6.03
CA ALA A 403 -7.74 -10.51 6.84
C ALA A 403 -8.17 -10.39 8.32
N ILE A 404 -8.10 -9.18 8.89
CA ILE A 404 -8.49 -8.93 10.29
C ILE A 404 -10.02 -9.00 10.48
N VAL A 405 -10.81 -8.47 9.55
CA VAL A 405 -12.28 -8.55 9.59
C VAL A 405 -12.77 -10.00 9.46
N LYS A 406 -12.08 -10.82 8.66
CA LYS A 406 -12.36 -12.27 8.54
C LYS A 406 -12.14 -13.00 9.86
N GLY A 407 -11.11 -12.62 10.63
CA GLY A 407 -10.90 -13.04 12.02
C GLY A 407 -10.58 -14.53 12.22
N ASP A 408 -10.28 -15.28 11.15
CA ASP A 408 -10.00 -16.72 11.20
C ASP A 408 -8.54 -17.07 11.55
N LYS A 409 -7.64 -16.08 11.45
CA LYS A 409 -6.20 -16.21 11.71
C LYS A 409 -5.67 -15.06 12.56
N ASP A 410 -4.50 -15.29 13.15
CA ASP A 410 -3.68 -14.20 13.67
C ASP A 410 -3.05 -13.41 12.50
N VAL A 411 -2.64 -12.18 12.77
CA VAL A 411 -2.02 -11.31 11.77
C VAL A 411 -0.77 -10.64 12.35
N PHE A 412 0.32 -10.64 11.58
CA PHE A 412 1.52 -9.86 11.84
C PHE A 412 1.64 -8.73 10.81
N VAL A 413 1.86 -7.50 11.26
CA VAL A 413 1.95 -6.30 10.42
C VAL A 413 3.25 -5.55 10.69
N CYS A 414 4.15 -5.55 9.72
CA CYS A 414 5.38 -4.76 9.73
C CYS A 414 5.29 -3.68 8.64
N MET A 415 4.90 -2.47 9.03
CA MET A 415 4.66 -1.34 8.13
C MET A 415 5.35 -0.09 8.67
N PRO A 416 5.94 0.78 7.82
CA PRO A 416 6.60 2.00 8.30
C PRO A 416 5.67 2.93 9.10
N THR A 417 6.25 3.81 9.91
CA THR A 417 5.48 4.78 10.69
C THR A 417 4.80 5.78 9.77
N GLY A 418 3.52 6.12 10.04
CA GLY A 418 2.67 6.90 9.14
C GLY A 418 1.84 6.07 8.15
N ALA A 419 2.21 4.82 7.85
CA ALA A 419 1.51 3.96 6.87
C ALA A 419 0.18 3.35 7.38
N GLY A 420 -0.57 4.04 8.24
CA GLY A 420 -1.93 3.63 8.63
C GLY A 420 -2.06 2.43 9.58
N LYS A 421 -0.99 1.97 10.25
CA LYS A 421 -1.04 0.82 11.19
C LYS A 421 -2.21 0.85 12.18
N SER A 422 -2.53 2.02 12.74
CA SER A 422 -3.65 2.16 13.68
C SER A 422 -5.00 1.82 13.03
N LEU A 423 -5.22 2.26 11.79
CA LEU A 423 -6.45 2.00 11.04
C LEU A 423 -6.66 0.49 10.82
N CYS A 424 -5.58 -0.28 10.63
CA CYS A 424 -5.63 -1.73 10.43
C CYS A 424 -6.35 -2.46 11.56
N TYR A 425 -6.28 -1.99 12.81
CA TYR A 425 -7.02 -2.60 13.93
C TYR A 425 -8.21 -1.76 14.41
N GLN A 426 -8.18 -0.42 14.26
CA GLN A 426 -9.28 0.45 14.70
C GLN A 426 -10.56 0.23 13.89
N LEU A 427 -10.46 0.11 12.56
CA LEU A 427 -11.63 -0.10 11.71
C LEU A 427 -12.29 -1.47 11.98
N PRO A 428 -11.57 -2.61 12.02
CA PRO A 428 -12.16 -3.89 12.42
C PRO A 428 -12.74 -3.88 13.83
N ALA A 429 -12.11 -3.21 14.81
CA ALA A 429 -12.64 -3.10 16.17
C ALA A 429 -14.00 -2.38 16.23
N VAL A 430 -14.21 -1.35 15.42
CA VAL A 430 -15.51 -0.67 15.31
C VAL A 430 -16.56 -1.56 14.64
N LEU A 431 -16.18 -2.28 13.57
CA LEU A 431 -17.07 -3.18 12.82
C LEU A 431 -17.49 -4.42 13.62
N ALA A 432 -16.60 -4.99 14.42
CA ALA A 432 -16.83 -6.24 15.14
C ALA A 432 -17.81 -6.07 16.33
N PRO A 433 -18.62 -7.10 16.65
CA PRO A 433 -19.32 -7.17 17.93
C PRO A 433 -18.31 -7.40 19.06
N GLY A 434 -18.42 -6.62 20.14
CA GLY A 434 -17.50 -6.68 21.29
C GLY A 434 -16.46 -5.55 21.30
N ILE A 435 -15.35 -5.82 21.99
CA ILE A 435 -14.28 -4.89 22.35
C ILE A 435 -12.93 -5.39 21.79
N ALA A 436 -12.11 -4.50 21.25
CA ALA A 436 -10.69 -4.77 20.99
C ALA A 436 -9.82 -4.34 22.19
N LEU A 437 -8.97 -5.25 22.67
CA LEU A 437 -7.99 -4.96 23.71
C LEU A 437 -6.64 -4.59 23.07
N VAL A 438 -6.23 -3.33 23.20
CA VAL A 438 -5.02 -2.80 22.58
C VAL A 438 -3.92 -2.62 23.61
N ILE A 439 -2.89 -3.45 23.52
CA ILE A 439 -1.72 -3.41 24.40
C ILE A 439 -0.66 -2.54 23.72
N SER A 440 -0.33 -1.40 24.32
CA SER A 440 0.67 -0.46 23.80
C SER A 440 1.61 -0.02 24.93
N PRO A 441 2.90 0.30 24.67
CA PRO A 441 3.89 0.44 25.72
C PRO A 441 3.86 1.82 26.42
N LEU A 442 3.08 2.76 25.90
CA LEU A 442 3.35 4.19 26.05
C LEU A 442 2.08 4.97 26.38
N ILE A 443 2.01 5.49 27.60
CA ILE A 443 0.84 6.26 28.08
C ILE A 443 0.55 7.49 27.20
N ALA A 444 1.58 8.17 26.67
CA ALA A 444 1.39 9.31 25.77
C ALA A 444 0.73 8.87 24.44
N LEU A 445 1.32 7.89 23.75
CA LEU A 445 0.76 7.34 22.50
C LEU A 445 -0.67 6.80 22.69
N ILE A 446 -0.92 6.11 23.81
CA ILE A 446 -2.27 5.65 24.19
C ILE A 446 -3.24 6.84 24.31
N GLN A 447 -2.83 7.91 24.99
CA GLN A 447 -3.66 9.10 25.17
C GLN A 447 -3.99 9.76 23.82
N ASP A 448 -2.98 9.94 22.96
CA ASP A 448 -3.15 10.53 21.62
C ASP A 448 -4.15 9.71 20.77
N GLN A 449 -4.05 8.38 20.78
CA GLN A 449 -5.00 7.51 20.07
C GLN A 449 -6.41 7.55 20.67
N VAL A 450 -6.53 7.55 22.00
CA VAL A 450 -7.83 7.60 22.70
C VAL A 450 -8.53 8.93 22.45
N ASP A 451 -7.83 10.06 22.51
CA ASP A 451 -8.44 11.37 22.29
C ASP A 451 -8.75 11.62 20.81
N HIS A 452 -7.97 11.07 19.88
CA HIS A 452 -8.34 11.01 18.47
C HIS A 452 -9.64 10.22 18.26
N LEU A 453 -9.77 9.01 18.82
CA LEU A 453 -10.98 8.20 18.72
C LEU A 453 -12.20 8.87 19.35
N LYS A 454 -12.05 9.52 20.51
CA LYS A 454 -13.11 10.35 21.13
C LYS A 454 -13.54 11.51 20.23
N SER A 455 -12.60 12.19 19.55
CA SER A 455 -12.93 13.28 18.61
C SER A 455 -13.77 12.82 17.41
N LEU A 456 -13.72 11.52 17.10
CA LEU A 456 -14.56 10.85 16.08
C LEU A 456 -15.83 10.21 16.67
N ASN A 457 -16.16 10.49 17.94
CA ASN A 457 -17.25 9.87 18.71
C ASN A 457 -17.17 8.33 18.82
N ILE A 458 -15.97 7.75 18.71
CA ILE A 458 -15.74 6.31 18.87
C ILE A 458 -15.49 6.00 20.36
N PRO A 459 -16.26 5.09 21.01
CA PRO A 459 -16.06 4.75 22.41
C PRO A 459 -14.71 4.06 22.69
N ALA A 460 -13.75 4.85 23.17
CA ALA A 460 -12.41 4.39 23.51
C ALA A 460 -11.96 4.91 24.89
N CYS A 461 -11.23 4.09 25.64
CA CYS A 461 -10.63 4.48 26.91
C CYS A 461 -9.26 3.79 27.13
N SER A 462 -8.56 4.17 28.19
CA SER A 462 -7.29 3.56 28.57
C SER A 462 -7.21 3.16 30.05
N ILE A 463 -6.65 1.99 30.35
CA ILE A 463 -6.22 1.60 31.69
C ILE A 463 -4.69 1.68 31.76
N ASN A 464 -4.19 2.59 32.60
CA ASN A 464 -2.76 2.78 32.85
C ASN A 464 -2.51 3.10 34.33
N SER A 465 -1.23 3.18 34.73
CA SER A 465 -0.83 3.42 36.13
C SER A 465 -1.25 4.80 36.68
N LYS A 466 -1.51 5.80 35.83
CA LYS A 466 -1.94 7.15 36.22
C LYS A 466 -3.47 7.31 36.31
N LEU A 467 -4.25 6.37 35.79
CA LEU A 467 -5.71 6.47 35.74
C LEU A 467 -6.31 6.50 37.16
N PRO A 468 -7.10 7.54 37.53
CA PRO A 468 -7.75 7.66 38.83
C PRO A 468 -8.64 6.47 39.18
N ALA A 469 -8.75 6.17 40.48
CA ALA A 469 -9.52 5.00 40.96
C ALA A 469 -11.03 5.09 40.64
N GLY A 470 -11.60 6.30 40.60
CA GLY A 470 -13.00 6.53 40.23
C GLY A 470 -13.29 6.15 38.78
N GLU A 471 -12.56 6.75 37.83
CA GLU A 471 -12.65 6.41 36.40
C GLU A 471 -12.40 4.94 36.13
N ARG A 472 -11.41 4.34 36.80
CA ARG A 472 -11.11 2.91 36.70
C ARG A 472 -12.31 2.04 37.09
N ARG A 473 -13.04 2.39 38.14
CA ARG A 473 -14.27 1.68 38.55
C ARG A 473 -15.37 1.80 37.50
N LEU A 474 -15.54 2.96 36.88
CA LEU A 474 -16.52 3.17 35.81
C LEU A 474 -16.21 2.32 34.57
N ILE A 475 -14.93 2.24 34.17
CA ILE A 475 -14.51 1.37 33.06
C ILE A 475 -14.80 -0.10 33.39
N PHE A 476 -14.43 -0.60 34.58
CA PHE A 476 -14.74 -1.98 34.96
C PHE A 476 -16.26 -2.26 35.03
N ALA A 477 -17.08 -1.27 35.39
CA ALA A 477 -18.54 -1.40 35.39
C ALA A 477 -19.13 -1.48 33.97
N ASP A 478 -18.65 -0.69 33.01
CA ASP A 478 -19.06 -0.81 31.60
C ASP A 478 -18.63 -2.15 31.00
N LEU A 479 -17.36 -2.56 31.22
CA LEU A 479 -16.84 -3.84 30.75
C LEU A 479 -17.62 -5.03 31.33
N GLY A 480 -18.01 -4.97 32.61
CA GLY A 480 -18.81 -6.00 33.27
C GLY A 480 -20.31 -5.99 32.91
N SER A 481 -20.79 -4.95 32.22
CA SER A 481 -22.20 -4.88 31.79
C SER A 481 -22.51 -5.90 30.69
N SER A 482 -23.79 -6.27 30.54
CA SER A 482 -24.24 -7.23 29.52
C SER A 482 -24.03 -6.75 28.08
N SER A 483 -23.95 -5.43 27.87
CA SER A 483 -23.66 -4.81 26.58
C SER A 483 -22.74 -3.60 26.79
N PRO A 484 -21.41 -3.82 26.91
CA PRO A 484 -20.44 -2.75 27.08
C PRO A 484 -20.52 -1.75 25.93
N LYS A 485 -20.40 -0.45 26.24
CA LYS A 485 -20.42 0.61 25.24
C LYS A 485 -19.06 0.83 24.60
N LEU A 486 -17.99 0.48 25.30
CA LEU A 486 -16.62 0.57 24.79
C LEU A 486 -16.40 -0.30 23.55
N LYS A 487 -15.61 0.21 22.60
CA LYS A 487 -15.16 -0.49 21.40
C LYS A 487 -13.66 -0.77 21.42
N LEU A 488 -12.87 0.16 21.95
CA LEU A 488 -11.43 0.00 22.12
C LEU A 488 -11.02 0.25 23.57
N LEU A 489 -10.31 -0.71 24.15
CA LEU A 489 -9.68 -0.58 25.46
C LEU A 489 -8.16 -0.63 25.29
N TYR A 490 -7.51 0.52 25.45
CA TYR A 490 -6.05 0.59 25.49
C TYR A 490 -5.55 0.23 26.89
N ILE A 491 -4.47 -0.54 26.99
CA ILE A 491 -3.88 -0.96 28.26
C ILE A 491 -2.36 -1.09 28.16
N THR A 492 -1.65 -0.78 29.24
CA THR A 492 -0.19 -0.96 29.31
C THR A 492 0.18 -2.41 29.68
N PRO A 493 1.34 -2.94 29.24
CA PRO A 493 1.69 -4.35 29.43
C PRO A 493 1.79 -4.77 30.91
N GLU A 494 2.20 -3.86 31.79
CA GLU A 494 2.24 -4.10 33.24
C GLU A 494 0.83 -4.15 33.87
N MET A 495 -0.12 -3.38 33.33
CA MET A 495 -1.51 -3.35 33.81
C MET A 495 -2.30 -4.58 33.34
N VAL A 496 -2.14 -5.00 32.08
CA VAL A 496 -2.84 -6.20 31.57
C VAL A 496 -2.35 -7.50 32.22
N ALA A 497 -1.07 -7.54 32.63
CA ALA A 497 -0.50 -8.65 33.39
C ALA A 497 -0.89 -8.65 34.89
N SER A 498 -1.43 -7.53 35.39
CA SER A 498 -1.79 -7.35 36.81
C SER A 498 -2.85 -8.36 37.28
N PRO A 499 -2.75 -8.90 38.50
CA PRO A 499 -3.83 -9.71 39.10
C PRO A 499 -5.20 -9.02 39.08
N SER A 500 -5.23 -7.69 39.17
CA SER A 500 -6.47 -6.89 39.21
C SER A 500 -7.29 -6.91 37.92
N PHE A 501 -6.66 -7.04 36.75
CA PHE A 501 -7.36 -7.04 35.45
C PHE A 501 -7.81 -8.45 35.02
N LYS A 502 -7.18 -9.50 35.56
CA LYS A 502 -7.45 -10.91 35.18
C LYS A 502 -8.93 -11.32 35.27
N PRO A 503 -9.70 -10.99 36.33
CA PRO A 503 -11.11 -11.39 36.42
C PRO A 503 -11.95 -10.79 35.29
N CYS A 504 -11.75 -9.50 35.00
CA CYS A 504 -12.43 -8.80 33.91
C CYS A 504 -12.10 -9.40 32.54
N LEU A 505 -10.84 -9.78 32.30
CA LEU A 505 -10.44 -10.40 31.04
C LEU A 505 -11.08 -11.79 30.86
N THR A 506 -11.09 -12.61 31.92
CA THR A 506 -11.72 -13.93 31.90
C THR A 506 -13.24 -13.84 31.64
N ASP A 507 -13.91 -12.86 32.25
CA ASP A 507 -15.34 -12.60 32.05
C ASP A 507 -15.67 -12.11 30.63
N LEU A 508 -14.88 -11.19 30.06
CA LEU A 508 -15.05 -10.77 28.66
C LEU A 508 -14.85 -11.93 27.67
N CYS A 509 -13.94 -12.87 27.97
CA CYS A 509 -13.71 -14.04 27.15
C CYS A 509 -14.84 -15.08 27.27
N SER A 510 -15.33 -15.36 28.48
CA SER A 510 -16.43 -16.32 28.69
C SER A 510 -17.72 -15.86 28.02
N ARG A 511 -17.99 -14.54 28.03
CA ARG A 511 -19.13 -13.90 27.36
C ARG A 511 -18.92 -13.67 25.85
N ARG A 512 -17.76 -14.04 25.29
CA ARG A 512 -17.36 -13.83 23.88
C ARG A 512 -17.44 -12.38 23.42
N LEU A 513 -17.15 -11.44 24.31
CA LEU A 513 -17.16 -9.99 24.04
C LEU A 513 -15.78 -9.41 23.70
N LEU A 514 -14.71 -10.21 23.76
CA LEU A 514 -13.37 -9.82 23.31
C LEU A 514 -13.19 -10.19 21.83
N SER A 515 -13.22 -9.19 20.94
CA SER A 515 -13.16 -9.39 19.49
C SER A 515 -11.74 -9.60 18.97
N TYR A 516 -10.78 -8.81 19.50
CA TYR A 516 -9.39 -8.80 19.05
C TYR A 516 -8.44 -8.59 20.24
N LEU A 517 -7.30 -9.28 20.20
CA LEU A 517 -6.11 -8.91 20.96
C LEU A 517 -5.16 -8.17 20.04
N VAL A 518 -4.82 -6.92 20.36
CA VAL A 518 -3.88 -6.12 19.57
C VAL A 518 -2.64 -5.87 20.40
N VAL A 519 -1.47 -6.15 19.83
CA VAL A 519 -0.15 -5.88 20.41
C VAL A 519 0.54 -4.85 19.53
N ASP A 520 0.50 -3.61 19.99
CA ASP A 520 1.17 -2.47 19.37
C ASP A 520 2.63 -2.37 19.83
N GLU A 521 3.48 -1.85 18.95
CA GLU A 521 4.95 -1.93 19.02
C GLU A 521 5.46 -3.31 19.44
N ALA A 522 5.00 -4.35 18.73
CA ALA A 522 5.25 -5.75 19.04
C ALA A 522 6.75 -6.12 19.16
N HIS A 523 7.66 -5.37 18.53
CA HIS A 523 9.11 -5.55 18.68
C HIS A 523 9.59 -5.46 20.14
N CYS A 524 8.84 -4.81 21.04
CA CYS A 524 9.14 -4.77 22.47
C CYS A 524 9.20 -6.14 23.16
N VAL A 525 8.61 -7.22 22.59
CA VAL A 525 8.77 -8.58 23.14
C VAL A 525 10.18 -9.12 22.96
N SER A 526 10.87 -8.70 21.89
CA SER A 526 12.13 -9.31 21.47
C SER A 526 13.31 -8.71 22.20
N GLN A 527 14.21 -9.54 22.71
CA GLN A 527 15.47 -9.07 23.29
C GLN A 527 16.48 -8.60 22.22
N TRP A 528 16.16 -8.85 20.95
CA TRP A 528 16.85 -8.35 19.76
C TRP A 528 16.15 -7.10 19.19
N GLY A 529 15.05 -6.65 19.82
CA GLY A 529 14.36 -5.41 19.51
C GLY A 529 15.05 -4.20 20.16
N HIS A 530 15.00 -3.04 19.47
CA HIS A 530 15.67 -1.81 19.90
C HIS A 530 15.07 -1.18 21.19
N ASP A 531 13.80 -1.47 21.52
CA ASP A 531 13.15 -1.08 22.79
C ASP A 531 12.55 -2.30 23.52
N PHE A 532 13.40 -3.27 23.90
CA PHE A 532 12.96 -4.46 24.65
C PHE A 532 12.31 -4.11 26.00
N ARG A 533 11.10 -4.64 26.27
CA ARG A 533 10.35 -4.42 27.51
C ARG A 533 9.99 -5.75 28.20
N PRO A 534 10.52 -6.04 29.40
CA PRO A 534 10.30 -7.32 30.09
C PRO A 534 8.82 -7.70 30.32
N ASP A 535 7.92 -6.73 30.48
CA ASP A 535 6.49 -6.99 30.67
C ASP A 535 5.80 -7.56 29.42
N TYR A 536 6.32 -7.26 28.22
CA TYR A 536 5.80 -7.81 26.96
C TYR A 536 5.99 -9.34 26.86
N LEU A 537 6.99 -9.91 27.52
CA LEU A 537 7.17 -11.38 27.61
C LEU A 537 6.03 -12.09 28.37
N LYS A 538 5.22 -11.35 29.14
CA LYS A 538 4.06 -11.92 29.85
C LYS A 538 2.87 -12.15 28.91
N LEU A 539 2.86 -11.55 27.71
CA LEU A 539 1.73 -11.56 26.79
C LEU A 539 1.48 -12.94 26.17
N GLY A 540 2.51 -13.72 25.83
CA GLY A 540 2.34 -15.11 25.37
C GLY A 540 1.62 -16.01 26.38
N LYS A 541 1.87 -15.80 27.69
CA LYS A 541 1.14 -16.49 28.78
C LYS A 541 -0.27 -15.94 29.01
N LEU A 542 -0.49 -14.65 28.78
CA LEU A 542 -1.81 -14.03 28.85
C LEU A 542 -2.72 -14.59 27.75
N ARG A 543 -2.20 -14.67 26.53
CA ARG A 543 -2.88 -15.16 25.33
C ARG A 543 -3.42 -16.58 25.45
N ALA A 544 -2.72 -17.47 26.14
CA ALA A 544 -3.19 -18.83 26.43
C ALA A 544 -4.56 -18.87 27.17
N ARG A 545 -4.99 -17.76 27.76
CA ARG A 545 -6.28 -17.60 28.46
C ARG A 545 -7.41 -17.07 27.57
N MET A 546 -7.12 -16.76 26.30
CA MET A 546 -8.04 -16.15 25.34
C MET A 546 -8.22 -17.06 24.10
N PRO A 547 -8.64 -18.34 24.28
CA PRO A 547 -8.80 -19.27 23.17
C PRO A 547 -9.85 -18.76 22.19
N GLY A 548 -9.54 -18.82 20.90
CA GLY A 548 -10.44 -18.36 19.83
C GLY A 548 -10.39 -16.87 19.50
N VAL A 549 -9.76 -16.02 20.32
CA VAL A 549 -9.57 -14.60 19.99
C VAL A 549 -8.40 -14.46 19.00
N PRO A 550 -8.56 -13.78 17.85
CA PRO A 550 -7.47 -13.49 16.92
C PRO A 550 -6.49 -12.45 17.51
N CYS A 551 -5.19 -12.69 17.31
CA CYS A 551 -4.13 -11.79 17.76
C CYS A 551 -3.52 -11.00 16.59
N LEU A 552 -3.39 -9.69 16.76
CA LEU A 552 -2.82 -8.74 15.82
C LEU A 552 -1.52 -8.18 16.39
N ALA A 553 -0.38 -8.48 15.80
CA ALA A 553 0.93 -7.97 16.23
C ALA A 553 1.43 -6.93 15.22
N LEU A 554 1.57 -5.67 15.64
CA LEU A 554 1.95 -4.56 14.77
C LEU A 554 3.30 -3.96 15.21
N THR A 555 4.16 -3.64 14.25
CA THR A 555 5.43 -2.93 14.50
C THR A 555 5.80 -2.01 13.36
N ALA A 556 6.54 -0.93 13.65
CA ALA A 556 7.10 -0.05 12.63
C ALA A 556 8.29 -0.68 11.88
N THR A 557 9.14 -1.38 12.62
CA THR A 557 10.33 -2.07 12.11
C THR A 557 10.54 -3.37 12.87
N ALA A 558 10.97 -4.40 12.14
CA ALA A 558 11.50 -5.63 12.69
C ALA A 558 12.43 -6.28 11.66
N PRO A 559 13.75 -6.38 11.93
CA PRO A 559 14.63 -7.31 11.24
C PRO A 559 14.10 -8.75 11.33
N LYS A 560 14.50 -9.64 10.40
CA LYS A 560 13.89 -10.98 10.27
C LYS A 560 13.92 -11.81 11.56
N ASN A 561 15.03 -11.79 12.30
CA ASN A 561 15.16 -12.42 13.61
C ASN A 561 14.19 -11.84 14.66
N VAL A 562 13.94 -10.53 14.63
CA VAL A 562 12.94 -9.87 15.50
C VAL A 562 11.52 -10.27 15.09
N GLN A 563 11.22 -10.42 13.79
CA GLN A 563 9.92 -10.92 13.33
C GLN A 563 9.65 -12.35 13.83
N GLU A 564 10.64 -13.24 13.70
CA GLU A 564 10.58 -14.62 14.18
C GLU A 564 10.39 -14.68 15.71
N ASP A 565 11.13 -13.87 16.47
CA ASP A 565 10.99 -13.77 17.92
C ASP A 565 9.63 -13.17 18.35
N ILE A 566 9.07 -12.22 17.59
CA ILE A 566 7.70 -11.72 17.82
C ILE A 566 6.67 -12.84 17.70
N VAL A 567 6.74 -13.61 16.61
CA VAL A 567 5.82 -14.74 16.33
C VAL A 567 5.89 -15.78 17.45
N LEU A 568 7.10 -16.14 17.89
CA LEU A 568 7.32 -17.11 18.96
C LEU A 568 6.90 -16.58 20.34
N SER A 569 7.36 -15.39 20.73
CA SER A 569 7.12 -14.82 22.06
C SER A 569 5.65 -14.45 22.31
N LEU A 570 4.91 -14.06 21.26
CA LEU A 570 3.45 -13.84 21.32
C LEU A 570 2.63 -15.11 21.00
N THR A 571 3.29 -16.26 20.84
CA THR A 571 2.70 -17.57 20.51
C THR A 571 1.65 -17.50 19.38
N LEU A 572 1.99 -16.78 18.30
CA LEU A 572 1.10 -16.57 17.16
C LEU A 572 0.80 -17.90 16.43
N ARG A 573 -0.48 -18.18 16.19
CA ARG A 573 -0.97 -19.37 15.48
C ARG A 573 -0.94 -19.09 13.98
N THR A 574 0.10 -19.59 13.30
CA THR A 574 0.23 -19.53 11.83
C THR A 574 -0.21 -18.19 11.21
N PRO A 575 0.38 -17.06 11.67
CA PRO A 575 -0.11 -15.73 11.34
C PRO A 575 0.02 -15.40 9.86
N LEU A 576 -0.90 -14.60 9.34
CA LEU A 576 -0.73 -13.93 8.05
C LEU A 576 0.25 -12.76 8.23
N SER A 577 1.34 -12.74 7.45
CA SER A 577 2.41 -11.76 7.59
C SER A 577 2.39 -10.70 6.49
N PHE A 578 2.04 -9.48 6.85
CA PHE A 578 2.03 -8.31 5.97
C PHE A 578 3.26 -7.45 6.26
N ILE A 579 4.19 -7.42 5.32
CA ILE A 579 5.46 -6.68 5.43
C ILE A 579 5.55 -5.70 4.26
N THR A 580 5.61 -4.42 4.57
CA THR A 580 5.84 -3.33 3.61
C THR A 580 7.32 -2.94 3.63
N PRO A 581 7.95 -2.63 2.48
CA PRO A 581 9.32 -2.12 2.45
C PRO A 581 9.50 -0.89 3.34
N VAL A 582 10.69 -0.78 3.94
CA VAL A 582 11.08 0.36 4.78
C VAL A 582 11.50 1.59 3.96
N PHE A 583 11.62 1.48 2.65
CA PHE A 583 12.00 2.60 1.79
C PHE A 583 10.88 3.65 1.71
N ARG A 584 11.26 4.93 1.82
CA ARG A 584 10.37 6.08 1.67
C ARG A 584 11.00 7.07 0.70
N SER A 585 10.50 7.12 -0.53
CA SER A 585 11.04 7.95 -1.62
C SER A 585 11.05 9.45 -1.32
N ASN A 586 10.23 9.91 -0.37
CA ASN A 586 10.17 11.30 0.04
C ASN A 586 11.22 11.72 1.08
N LEU A 587 12.05 10.78 1.56
CA LEU A 587 13.10 11.04 2.54
C LEU A 587 14.48 10.99 1.89
N HIS A 588 15.19 12.12 1.89
CA HIS A 588 16.59 12.20 1.49
C HIS A 588 17.50 11.95 2.71
N TYR A 589 18.45 11.03 2.60
CA TYR A 589 19.36 10.65 3.68
C TYR A 589 20.79 11.08 3.35
N ASP A 590 21.46 11.76 4.28
CA ASP A 590 22.85 12.18 4.10
C ASP A 590 23.67 12.17 5.41
N VAL A 591 24.99 12.04 5.27
CA VAL A 591 25.94 11.94 6.39
C VAL A 591 27.03 12.99 6.23
N ILE A 592 27.23 13.81 7.26
CA ILE A 592 28.18 14.91 7.29
C ILE A 592 29.18 14.67 8.43
N PHE A 593 30.47 14.68 8.10
CA PHE A 593 31.54 14.53 9.08
C PHE A 593 31.78 15.84 9.82
N ARG A 594 31.28 15.93 11.06
CA ARG A 594 31.29 17.15 11.90
C ARG A 594 32.69 17.69 12.17
N GLU A 595 33.70 16.83 12.17
CA GLU A 595 35.12 17.16 12.36
C GLU A 595 35.77 17.81 11.13
N LEU A 596 35.14 17.71 9.94
CA LEU A 596 35.59 18.37 8.71
C LEU A 596 34.92 19.75 8.48
N LEU A 597 33.97 20.14 9.33
CA LEU A 597 33.25 21.41 9.21
C LEU A 597 33.98 22.55 9.95
N PRO A 598 34.27 23.70 9.31
CA PRO A 598 34.85 24.86 9.99
C PRO A 598 33.97 25.40 11.12
N ASN A 599 32.64 25.34 10.96
CA ASN A 599 31.68 25.65 12.01
C ASN A 599 30.43 24.75 11.91
N PRO A 600 30.35 23.68 12.72
CA PRO A 600 29.21 22.76 12.74
C PRO A 600 27.84 23.40 13.00
N PHE A 601 27.77 24.45 13.83
CA PHE A 601 26.50 25.11 14.18
C PHE A 601 25.96 25.95 13.02
N VAL A 602 26.85 26.65 12.30
CA VAL A 602 26.48 27.39 11.08
C VAL A 602 26.05 26.43 9.97
N HIS A 603 26.69 25.27 9.83
CA HIS A 603 26.26 24.24 8.87
C HIS A 603 24.89 23.64 9.22
N LEU A 604 24.59 23.44 10.52
CA LEU A 604 23.26 23.05 10.98
C LEU A 604 22.23 24.15 10.74
N HIS A 605 22.57 25.42 10.97
CA HIS A 605 21.70 26.55 10.68
C HIS A 605 21.32 26.64 9.20
N ALA A 606 22.31 26.57 8.29
CA ALA A 606 22.07 26.59 6.85
C ALA A 606 21.19 25.41 6.38
N PHE A 607 21.41 24.22 6.93
CA PHE A 607 20.54 23.05 6.70
C PHE A 607 19.10 23.31 7.14
N ILE A 608 18.90 23.90 8.33
CA ILE A 608 17.57 24.23 8.85
C ILE A 608 16.90 25.29 7.98
N GLN A 609 17.60 26.34 7.56
CA GLN A 609 17.07 27.35 6.63
C GLN A 609 16.62 26.72 5.31
N GLN A 610 17.45 25.86 4.72
CA GLN A 610 17.14 25.15 3.48
C GLN A 610 15.93 24.21 3.63
N SER A 611 15.92 23.36 4.66
CA SER A 611 14.84 22.39 4.88
C SER A 611 13.51 23.04 5.30
N LEU A 612 13.53 24.23 5.90
CA LEU A 612 12.33 25.00 6.26
C LEU A 612 11.98 26.11 5.24
N ALA A 613 12.77 26.27 4.19
CA ALA A 613 12.66 27.33 3.18
C ALA A 613 12.57 28.76 3.74
N LEU A 614 13.28 29.04 4.85
CA LEU A 614 13.15 30.31 5.61
C LEU A 614 13.52 31.56 4.78
N ASP A 615 14.42 31.41 3.82
CA ASP A 615 14.96 32.52 3.02
C ASP A 615 14.10 32.85 1.79
N SER A 616 13.16 31.97 1.41
CA SER A 616 12.39 32.06 0.16
C SER A 616 11.14 32.95 0.24
N GLY A 617 10.85 33.56 1.40
CA GLY A 617 9.66 34.40 1.63
C GLY A 617 8.31 33.66 1.64
N SER A 618 8.26 32.44 1.11
CA SER A 618 7.17 31.49 1.27
C SER A 618 7.08 31.06 2.74
N LYS A 619 5.89 31.23 3.34
CA LYS A 619 5.60 30.78 4.71
C LYS A 619 5.40 29.26 4.77
N GLY A 620 6.41 28.51 4.35
CA GLY A 620 6.45 27.06 4.51
C GLY A 620 6.40 26.71 5.99
N GLN A 621 5.22 26.37 6.51
CA GLN A 621 5.02 25.95 7.90
C GLN A 621 5.59 24.54 8.13
N GLY A 622 6.88 24.36 7.89
CA GLY A 622 7.62 23.18 8.28
C GLY A 622 8.02 23.24 9.75
N CYS A 623 8.26 22.08 10.35
CA CYS A 623 8.98 21.97 11.61
C CYS A 623 10.10 20.93 11.49
N GLY A 624 11.01 20.90 12.44
CA GLY A 624 12.09 19.90 12.46
C GLY A 624 12.47 19.44 13.85
N ILE A 625 13.25 18.35 13.88
CA ILE A 625 13.74 17.71 15.09
C ILE A 625 15.27 17.61 15.00
N VAL A 626 15.98 18.02 16.04
CA VAL A 626 17.43 17.79 16.17
C VAL A 626 17.67 16.82 17.32
N TYR A 627 18.08 15.59 17.03
CA TYR A 627 18.38 14.58 18.03
C TYR A 627 19.80 14.73 18.61
N CYS A 628 19.90 14.79 19.93
CA CYS A 628 21.15 14.83 20.67
C CYS A 628 21.21 13.71 21.74
N ARG A 629 22.43 13.30 22.11
CA ARG A 629 22.69 12.19 23.04
C ARG A 629 22.49 12.58 24.51
N THR A 630 22.89 13.79 24.90
CA THR A 630 22.85 14.26 26.30
C THR A 630 21.90 15.45 26.47
N ARG A 631 21.49 15.68 27.72
CA ARG A 631 20.61 16.80 28.09
C ARG A 631 21.28 18.14 27.78
N ASP A 632 22.50 18.30 28.26
CA ASP A 632 23.34 19.48 28.07
C ASP A 632 23.62 19.78 26.59
N SER A 633 23.67 18.74 25.73
CA SER A 633 23.78 18.90 24.28
C SER A 633 22.50 19.46 23.66
N CYS A 634 21.31 19.04 24.14
CA CYS A 634 20.04 19.65 23.70
C CYS A 634 19.96 21.13 24.07
N GLU A 635 20.29 21.47 25.33
CA GLU A 635 20.30 22.85 25.83
C GLU A 635 21.29 23.71 25.02
N SER A 636 22.54 23.22 24.84
CA SER A 636 23.58 23.92 24.09
C SER A 636 23.21 24.13 22.62
N VAL A 637 22.75 23.09 21.92
CA VAL A 637 22.35 23.19 20.50
C VAL A 637 21.11 24.08 20.33
N ALA A 638 20.10 23.99 21.21
CA ALA A 638 18.95 24.90 21.18
C ALA A 638 19.37 26.36 21.38
N HIS A 639 20.28 26.63 22.33
CA HIS A 639 20.80 27.97 22.59
C HIS A 639 21.58 28.53 21.38
N GLN A 640 22.47 27.74 20.76
CA GLN A 640 23.21 28.20 19.58
C GLN A 640 22.28 28.46 18.38
N LEU A 641 21.29 27.59 18.14
CA LEU A 641 20.30 27.81 17.07
C LEU A 641 19.46 29.07 17.31
N THR A 642 19.04 29.30 18.56
CA THR A 642 18.31 30.52 18.96
C THR A 642 19.17 31.77 18.73
N LYS A 643 20.46 31.72 19.07
CA LYS A 643 21.41 32.82 18.83
C LYS A 643 21.61 33.13 17.34
N LEU A 644 21.45 32.15 16.47
CA LEU A 644 21.51 32.30 15.01
C LEU A 644 20.16 32.74 14.39
N GLY A 645 19.08 32.83 15.18
CA GLY A 645 17.77 33.32 14.75
C GLY A 645 16.70 32.25 14.53
N VAL A 646 17.01 30.96 14.76
CA VAL A 646 16.05 29.86 14.62
C VAL A 646 15.22 29.71 15.90
N SER A 647 13.89 29.70 15.77
CA SER A 647 12.97 29.38 16.87
C SER A 647 13.12 27.92 17.30
N ALA A 648 13.95 27.69 18.34
CA ALA A 648 14.31 26.38 18.85
C ALA A 648 14.08 26.24 20.37
N LYS A 649 13.56 25.10 20.82
CA LYS A 649 13.50 24.75 22.27
C LYS A 649 14.12 23.37 22.57
N PRO A 650 14.75 23.20 23.74
CA PRO A 650 15.24 21.91 24.21
C PRO A 650 14.09 21.00 24.67
N TYR A 651 14.25 19.69 24.52
CA TYR A 651 13.34 18.70 25.11
C TYR A 651 14.07 17.47 25.65
N HIS A 652 14.00 17.26 26.95
CA HIS A 652 14.52 16.05 27.58
C HIS A 652 13.87 15.74 28.94
N ALA A 653 13.98 14.49 29.36
CA ALA A 653 13.47 13.98 30.64
C ALA A 653 13.93 14.76 31.91
N GLY A 654 14.96 15.60 31.83
CA GLY A 654 15.39 16.48 32.92
C GLY A 654 14.56 17.76 33.12
N LEU A 655 13.76 18.18 32.13
CA LEU A 655 12.85 19.32 32.25
C LEU A 655 11.67 18.95 33.17
N LYS A 656 11.06 19.96 33.83
CA LYS A 656 9.84 19.73 34.62
C LYS A 656 8.71 19.29 33.70
N THR A 657 7.71 18.61 34.27
CA THR A 657 6.59 18.07 33.48
C THR A 657 5.81 19.17 32.75
N GLY A 658 5.60 20.33 33.38
CA GLY A 658 4.97 21.50 32.75
C GLY A 658 5.76 21.97 31.53
N ASP A 659 7.04 22.32 31.72
CA ASP A 659 7.94 22.82 30.68
C ASP A 659 8.04 21.86 29.47
N ARG A 660 8.04 20.53 29.70
CA ARG A 660 7.99 19.54 28.60
C ARG A 660 6.69 19.61 27.82
N THR A 661 5.55 19.63 28.52
CA THR A 661 4.23 19.71 27.90
C THR A 661 4.07 21.03 27.13
N GLU A 662 4.58 22.15 27.67
CA GLU A 662 4.60 23.45 27.01
C GLU A 662 5.44 23.41 25.71
N SER A 663 6.71 23.01 25.78
CA SER A 663 7.59 22.90 24.60
C SER A 663 7.03 21.97 23.52
N GLN A 664 6.43 20.83 23.91
CA GLN A 664 5.75 19.94 22.98
C GLN A 664 4.53 20.61 22.33
N ASN A 665 3.67 21.25 23.13
CA ASN A 665 2.46 21.91 22.63
C ASN A 665 2.77 23.08 21.69
N GLU A 666 3.77 23.90 22.00
CA GLU A 666 4.20 25.01 21.14
C GLU A 666 4.76 24.52 19.80
N TRP A 667 5.55 23.44 19.80
CA TRP A 667 6.06 22.83 18.57
C TRP A 667 4.94 22.19 17.74
N MET A 668 3.98 21.51 18.40
CA MET A 668 2.78 20.99 17.73
C MET A 668 1.95 22.12 17.09
N GLN A 669 1.82 23.26 17.77
CA GLN A 669 1.15 24.48 17.30
C GLN A 669 1.95 25.29 16.26
N GLY A 670 3.23 24.96 16.02
CA GLY A 670 4.10 25.71 15.10
C GLY A 670 4.63 27.05 15.62
N LYS A 671 4.51 27.33 16.93
CA LYS A 671 5.14 28.50 17.59
C LYS A 671 6.66 28.32 17.69
N VAL A 672 7.08 27.08 17.94
CA VAL A 672 8.49 26.65 17.91
C VAL A 672 8.70 25.81 16.66
N LEU A 673 9.65 26.18 15.81
CA LEU A 673 9.90 25.50 14.54
C LEU A 673 10.77 24.26 14.74
N VAL A 674 11.76 24.34 15.63
CA VAL A 674 12.75 23.28 15.85
C VAL A 674 12.73 22.80 17.29
N ILE A 675 12.64 21.49 17.49
CA ILE A 675 12.76 20.88 18.82
C ILE A 675 14.05 20.08 18.91
N VAL A 676 14.91 20.46 19.85
CA VAL A 676 16.24 19.88 20.03
C VAL A 676 16.17 18.92 21.21
N ALA A 677 16.27 17.62 20.94
CA ALA A 677 15.76 16.63 21.86
C ALA A 677 16.64 15.38 22.03
N THR A 678 16.48 14.74 23.20
CA THR A 678 16.94 13.35 23.37
C THR A 678 15.89 12.37 22.84
N ILE A 679 16.22 11.08 22.79
CA ILE A 679 15.28 9.98 22.48
C ILE A 679 13.97 9.97 23.30
N SER A 680 13.90 10.76 24.39
CA SER A 680 12.65 10.98 25.13
C SER A 680 11.60 11.80 24.37
N PHE A 681 11.96 12.47 23.27
CA PHE A 681 11.04 13.07 22.32
C PHE A 681 10.85 12.14 21.11
N GLY A 682 9.66 11.56 20.97
CA GLY A 682 9.33 10.77 19.78
C GLY A 682 8.22 9.75 20.00
N MET A 683 8.23 9.05 21.13
CA MET A 683 7.18 8.10 21.47
C MET A 683 5.86 8.86 21.76
N GLY A 684 4.92 8.82 20.81
CA GLY A 684 3.69 9.64 20.79
C GLY A 684 3.70 10.81 19.78
N VAL A 685 4.87 11.25 19.31
CA VAL A 685 4.96 12.40 18.39
C VAL A 685 4.54 11.99 16.97
N ASP A 686 3.34 12.44 16.58
CA ASP A 686 2.78 12.34 15.23
C ASP A 686 2.41 13.72 14.68
N LYS A 687 3.33 14.30 13.92
CA LYS A 687 3.16 15.58 13.23
C LYS A 687 3.50 15.36 11.76
N ALA A 688 2.55 15.68 10.87
CA ALA A 688 2.67 15.38 9.44
C ALA A 688 3.81 16.15 8.77
N ASN A 689 3.95 17.43 9.12
CA ASN A 689 4.76 18.45 8.45
C ASN A 689 6.21 18.60 8.99
N VAL A 690 6.84 17.49 9.38
CA VAL A 690 8.25 17.47 9.78
C VAL A 690 9.14 17.47 8.52
N ARG A 691 9.80 18.60 8.23
CA ARG A 691 10.64 18.79 7.04
C ARG A 691 12.06 18.27 7.19
N PHE A 692 12.58 18.18 8.41
CA PHE A 692 13.85 17.52 8.65
C PHE A 692 13.92 16.80 9.99
N VAL A 693 14.77 15.76 10.03
CA VAL A 693 15.31 15.19 11.27
C VAL A 693 16.83 15.20 11.14
N ALA A 694 17.52 15.85 12.08
CA ALA A 694 18.97 15.91 12.12
C ALA A 694 19.50 15.20 13.37
N HIS A 695 20.44 14.28 13.22
CA HIS A 695 21.14 13.62 14.32
C HIS A 695 22.45 14.32 14.60
N TRP A 696 22.48 15.16 15.64
CA TRP A 696 23.70 15.84 16.10
C TRP A 696 24.72 14.89 16.74
N ASN A 697 24.24 13.76 17.24
CA ASN A 697 25.03 12.64 17.74
C ASN A 697 24.45 11.33 17.17
N LEU A 698 25.27 10.29 17.03
CA LEU A 698 24.83 8.98 16.54
C LEU A 698 23.73 8.36 17.42
N ALA A 699 22.78 7.69 16.76
CA ALA A 699 21.83 6.81 17.41
C ALA A 699 22.52 5.54 17.97
N LYS A 700 21.85 4.82 18.87
CA LYS A 700 22.39 3.58 19.46
C LYS A 700 22.43 2.40 18.50
N SER A 701 21.56 2.40 17.48
CA SER A 701 21.47 1.34 16.47
C SER A 701 20.84 1.89 15.20
N LEU A 702 21.06 1.20 14.07
CA LEU A 702 20.44 1.56 12.79
C LEU A 702 18.91 1.49 12.85
N ALA A 703 18.35 0.55 13.63
CA ALA A 703 16.91 0.47 13.87
C ALA A 703 16.36 1.69 14.63
N SER A 704 17.10 2.20 15.62
CA SER A 704 16.75 3.44 16.34
C SER A 704 16.83 4.65 15.40
N TYR A 705 17.92 4.76 14.62
CA TYR A 705 18.08 5.84 13.64
C TYR A 705 16.93 5.87 12.63
N TYR A 706 16.53 4.72 12.09
CA TYR A 706 15.39 4.63 11.18
C TYR A 706 14.07 5.06 11.84
N GLN A 707 13.81 4.64 13.09
CA GLN A 707 12.60 5.02 13.82
C GLN A 707 12.55 6.53 14.12
N GLU A 708 13.72 7.13 14.40
CA GLU A 708 13.90 8.55 14.73
C GLU A 708 13.83 9.44 13.48
N SER A 709 14.55 9.09 12.41
CA SER A 709 14.54 9.79 11.11
C SER A 709 13.21 9.63 10.36
N GLY A 710 12.57 8.46 10.46
CA GLY A 710 11.24 8.18 9.88
C GLY A 710 10.08 9.02 10.46
N ARG A 711 10.36 9.97 11.35
CA ARG A 711 9.43 11.04 11.77
C ARG A 711 9.27 12.12 10.72
N ALA A 712 10.26 12.29 9.84
CA ALA A 712 10.19 13.19 8.71
C ALA A 712 9.06 12.82 7.72
N GLY A 713 8.52 13.85 7.07
CA GLY A 713 7.74 13.77 5.84
C GLY A 713 6.51 12.87 5.88
N ARG A 714 5.80 12.78 7.02
CA ARG A 714 4.63 11.88 7.15
C ARG A 714 3.44 12.29 6.29
N ASP A 715 3.41 13.52 5.83
CA ASP A 715 2.55 14.04 4.75
C ASP A 715 2.93 13.54 3.33
N GLY A 716 4.04 12.81 3.18
CA GLY A 716 4.57 12.33 1.91
C GLY A 716 5.39 13.37 1.14
N LEU A 717 5.53 14.60 1.65
CA LEU A 717 6.30 15.66 1.02
C LEU A 717 7.82 15.46 1.22
N PRO A 718 8.67 16.02 0.34
CA PRO A 718 10.13 15.96 0.50
C PRO A 718 10.57 16.43 1.89
N SER A 719 11.45 15.64 2.51
CA SER A 719 12.05 15.94 3.82
C SER A 719 13.46 15.33 3.93
N SER A 720 14.31 15.91 4.78
CA SER A 720 15.74 15.55 4.89
C SER A 720 16.09 14.88 6.22
N CYS A 721 16.96 13.87 6.17
CA CYS A 721 17.41 13.05 7.28
C CYS A 721 18.94 13.05 7.34
N ARG A 722 19.52 13.92 8.19
CA ARG A 722 20.96 14.21 8.21
C ARG A 722 21.65 13.69 9.46
N ILE A 723 22.79 13.01 9.33
CA ILE A 723 23.66 12.64 10.45
C ILE A 723 24.88 13.57 10.51
N TYR A 724 25.20 14.09 11.70
CA TYR A 724 26.47 14.75 12.00
C TYR A 724 27.41 13.75 12.67
N TYR A 725 28.16 12.99 11.88
CA TYR A 725 29.09 11.97 12.37
C TYR A 725 30.34 12.61 13.02
N SER A 726 30.85 12.00 14.08
CA SER A 726 32.09 12.40 14.76
C SER A 726 32.74 11.15 15.37
N ALA A 727 34.05 10.97 15.14
CA ALA A 727 34.80 9.86 15.70
C ALA A 727 34.77 9.90 17.24
N LYS A 728 34.87 11.10 17.82
CA LYS A 728 34.77 11.32 19.27
C LYS A 728 33.41 10.90 19.84
N ASP A 729 32.31 11.17 19.13
CA ASP A 729 30.97 10.75 19.56
C ASP A 729 30.80 9.23 19.49
N LYS A 730 31.33 8.60 18.43
CA LYS A 730 31.38 7.13 18.28
C LYS A 730 32.08 6.48 19.47
N GLU A 731 33.27 6.95 19.84
CA GLU A 731 34.03 6.40 20.96
C GLU A 731 33.30 6.54 22.30
N GLN A 732 32.74 7.73 22.57
CA GLN A 732 31.95 7.98 23.78
C GLN A 732 30.73 7.05 23.87
N LEU A 733 30.03 6.83 22.75
CA LEU A 733 28.85 5.98 22.72
C LEU A 733 29.21 4.48 22.84
N ASN A 734 30.26 4.03 22.17
CA ASN A 734 30.82 2.68 22.32
C ASN A 734 31.20 2.38 23.79
N PHE A 735 31.91 3.30 24.44
CA PHE A 735 32.26 3.18 25.86
C PHE A 735 31.03 3.07 26.77
N LEU A 736 30.00 3.89 26.54
CA LEU A 736 28.76 3.84 27.30
C LEU A 736 27.99 2.53 27.10
N ILE A 737 27.90 2.03 25.86
CA ILE A 737 27.26 0.74 25.53
C ILE A 737 27.99 -0.40 26.26
N ARG A 738 29.33 -0.47 26.16
CA ARG A 738 30.14 -1.47 26.85
C ARG A 738 29.99 -1.39 28.36
N LYS A 739 30.00 -0.20 28.95
CA LYS A 739 29.77 0.01 30.39
C LYS A 739 28.37 -0.45 30.82
N GLU A 740 27.34 -0.24 29.99
CA GLU A 740 25.99 -0.72 30.27
C GLU A 740 25.92 -2.25 30.24
N ILE A 741 26.58 -2.89 29.27
CA ILE A 741 26.73 -4.35 29.15
C ILE A 741 27.45 -4.93 30.36
N SER A 742 28.65 -4.42 30.71
CA SER A 742 29.40 -4.90 31.88
C SER A 742 28.61 -4.77 33.18
N ARG A 743 27.81 -3.71 33.33
CA ARG A 743 26.89 -3.54 34.48
C ARG A 743 25.73 -4.55 34.45
N LYS A 744 25.19 -4.89 33.28
CA LYS A 744 24.16 -5.95 33.14
C LYS A 744 24.75 -7.33 33.48
N GLN A 745 25.95 -7.62 33.01
CA GLN A 745 26.69 -8.85 33.30
C GLN A 745 27.02 -8.98 34.80
N GLY A 746 27.57 -7.92 35.42
CA GLY A 746 27.83 -7.91 36.87
C GLY A 746 26.59 -8.09 37.75
N LYS A 747 25.38 -7.78 37.25
CA LYS A 747 24.11 -8.07 37.93
C LYS A 747 23.50 -9.44 37.59
N ARG A 748 23.96 -10.12 36.54
CA ARG A 748 23.41 -11.38 36.02
C ARG A 748 24.35 -12.58 36.18
N GLY A 749 25.63 -12.36 36.48
CA GLY A 749 26.67 -13.38 36.62
C GLY A 749 27.04 -14.12 35.32
N THR A 750 26.41 -13.79 34.19
CA THR A 750 26.50 -14.55 32.92
C THR A 750 26.44 -13.61 31.72
N VAL A 751 27.17 -13.98 30.66
CA VAL A 751 27.13 -13.32 29.34
C VAL A 751 25.96 -13.87 28.54
N LYS A 752 25.24 -13.02 27.80
CA LYS A 752 24.20 -13.46 26.85
C LYS A 752 24.50 -12.99 25.44
N ASP A 753 24.00 -13.70 24.43
CA ASP A 753 24.19 -13.29 23.03
C ASP A 753 23.52 -11.94 22.70
N THR A 754 22.52 -11.52 23.49
CA THR A 754 21.90 -10.19 23.41
C THR A 754 22.84 -9.06 23.85
N ASP A 755 23.87 -9.36 24.65
CA ASP A 755 24.95 -8.41 24.95
C ASP A 755 25.82 -8.17 23.69
N LYS A 756 26.09 -9.23 22.91
CA LYS A 756 26.82 -9.12 21.63
C LYS A 756 25.99 -8.38 20.59
N ALA A 757 24.70 -8.70 20.48
CA ALA A 757 23.76 -8.05 19.56
C ALA A 757 23.77 -6.52 19.70
N THR A 758 23.75 -6.02 20.94
CA THR A 758 23.79 -4.57 21.23
C THR A 758 25.06 -3.90 20.69
N ILE A 759 26.19 -4.62 20.62
CA ILE A 759 27.44 -4.11 20.03
C ILE A 759 27.34 -4.16 18.51
N THR A 760 26.92 -5.30 17.93
CA THR A 760 26.75 -5.46 16.48
C THR A 760 25.79 -4.42 15.88
N ASP A 761 24.68 -4.11 16.56
CA ASP A 761 23.70 -3.11 16.15
C ASP A 761 24.27 -1.69 16.12
N PHE A 762 25.21 -1.39 17.02
CA PHE A 762 25.92 -0.11 17.04
C PHE A 762 27.05 -0.07 16.00
N ASP A 763 27.79 -1.16 15.82
CA ASP A 763 28.80 -1.27 14.77
C ASP A 763 28.16 -1.15 13.37
N ALA A 764 26.95 -1.68 13.17
CA ALA A 764 26.15 -1.46 11.96
C ALA A 764 25.73 0.01 11.76
N MET A 765 25.39 0.73 12.83
CA MET A 765 25.11 2.18 12.78
C MET A 765 26.36 2.99 12.41
N VAL A 766 27.53 2.60 12.91
CA VAL A 766 28.82 3.21 12.54
C VAL A 766 29.16 2.89 11.09
N ALA A 767 28.98 1.64 10.66
CA ALA A 767 29.25 1.19 9.30
C ALA A 767 28.39 1.96 8.28
N TYR A 768 27.10 2.17 8.57
CA TYR A 768 26.21 3.01 7.75
C TYR A 768 26.75 4.44 7.53
N CYS A 769 27.50 5.00 8.48
CA CYS A 769 28.07 6.34 8.36
C CYS A 769 29.43 6.40 7.65
N VAL A 770 30.07 5.24 7.38
CA VAL A 770 31.49 5.16 6.98
C VAL A 770 31.74 4.25 5.77
N GLN A 771 30.82 3.34 5.43
CA GLN A 771 30.96 2.44 4.27
C GLN A 771 30.47 3.04 2.93
N GLU A 772 29.81 4.20 2.94
CA GLU A 772 29.39 4.96 1.75
C GLU A 772 29.86 6.43 1.85
N ALA A 773 31.18 6.61 1.92
CA ALA A 773 31.87 7.90 1.81
C ALA A 773 33.00 7.81 0.76
#